data_AF-W9JHQ6-F1
#
_entry.id   AF-W9JHQ6-F1
#
_cell.length_a   1.000
_cell.length_b   1.000
_cell.length_c   1.000
_cell.angle_alpha   90.00
_cell.angle_beta   90.00
_cell.angle_gamma   90.00
#
_symmetry.space_group_name_H-M   'P 1'
#
loop_
_entity.id
_entity.type
_entity.pdbx_description
1 polymer ?
#
loop_
_entity_poly.entity_id
_entity_poly.type
_entity_poly.pdbx_seq_one_letter_code
_entity_poly.pdbx_strand_id
1 'polypeptide(L)'
;MSGSTTSLLRRPAIIAARRGSTRARRTVPRPAWARLAWLNTVLLLVFAVLHLIVLIYGCVRARGLNAAWILYQGPCSQSKTINLFLHLLLNVFSTLILASSNYFMQILNAPSRVELDRAHARSGWVNIGAPSMRNFLYLGPVKFTCWLILACSSVPIHLFFNSLVFQAAEVRSGFGMTIAAESFVKGAQYYEPGASLWNTAVPNDCSSSLSKELCKDGLFGNGTNGDMSGGIIDPVTWMNKTSEESLNISRAASEASTSWQRLDPADCRSNFLYCDKGTGLKGYRSVLLVVNASESGTSGWKRDEVFPNMTNVDDKFWDDMIPAKETNSLWYYEYCQIATAFDNGKCHNTCKTSLGFDQIVVESPSEVDPKNDTSGSTWSFSFWGPKSLEKNILKAQMRGGFDVSYNTLNVSYCLAEKEEQQCKIGVPNLLLLVALLCVLVKLSQCIFVMVRYVSNGTGDLLVTPGDAIKSLICRPDPTTTRMCTLEMRDVQFTWDRLLGASRRYKGYRREAYGVEMLHGDVEHEFLAPQARQWKAQRRRFFRALPINVWLRTYAILLAVLIAAIYYFYQATGGKFQASGAFGSSGINNFVTLDGSLGLSNQFTGDFVRLVLLANIPQLILSISYLQFNSLITKIFMAKEWAQMSTEYRPLRVTEPQGDQVSTYRLQLPYRWGVPCILASVLLHWLASSSCYLFMADGGFYGSIMGSPTTSANSMGLSGFGFIAVGYSTIAIMVAIVVFAVVISVPLLLSMRRLPGDMVIVGSNSLAIAAACHASKASKVDISDCSVKTDTSGRETDMELTVYPHHREEEGDDRRTLLIYARIAESKVKWGVVRMEDFFYNELKDEVDVNEIGHLSFGVQEDAVGKPEFQKWYI
;
A
#
# COMPACT_ATOMS: atom_id res chain seq x y z
N MET A 1 -62.74 -47.68 -18.07
CA MET A 1 -62.20 -49.05 -17.87
C MET A 1 -60.84 -48.89 -17.20
N SER A 2 -60.81 -49.01 -15.86
CA SER A 2 -60.23 -50.15 -15.13
C SER A 2 -58.71 -50.22 -15.29
N GLY A 3 -57.87 -50.20 -14.26
CA GLY A 3 -58.08 -50.52 -12.86
C GLY A 3 -56.82 -51.25 -12.35
N SER A 4 -56.47 -50.97 -11.10
CA SER A 4 -55.91 -51.93 -10.13
C SER A 4 -54.43 -52.37 -10.31
N THR A 5 -53.54 -51.97 -9.38
CA THR A 5 -53.11 -52.71 -8.17
C THR A 5 -52.24 -53.95 -8.43
N THR A 6 -51.01 -53.91 -7.92
CA THR A 6 -50.36 -55.10 -7.36
C THR A 6 -49.71 -54.76 -6.03
N SER A 7 -50.10 -55.55 -5.05
CA SER A 7 -49.77 -55.49 -3.65
C SER A 7 -48.65 -56.48 -3.28
N LEU A 8 -47.96 -56.16 -2.19
CA LEU A 8 -47.46 -57.08 -1.16
C LEU A 8 -46.27 -58.00 -1.46
N LEU A 9 -45.15 -57.70 -0.79
CA LEU A 9 -44.42 -58.70 -0.01
C LEU A 9 -44.16 -58.11 1.39
N ARG A 10 -44.39 -58.94 2.42
CA ARG A 10 -44.54 -58.53 3.82
C ARG A 10 -43.55 -59.31 4.70
N ARG A 11 -43.10 -58.63 5.76
CA ARG A 11 -42.57 -59.10 7.08
C ARG A 11 -41.05 -59.31 7.22
N PRO A 12 -40.47 -59.18 8.44
CA PRO A 12 -41.11 -58.92 9.75
C PRO A 12 -40.57 -57.70 10.52
N ALA A 13 -41.34 -57.33 11.54
CA ALA A 13 -41.08 -56.27 12.51
C ALA A 13 -39.95 -56.62 13.48
N ILE A 14 -39.06 -55.66 13.74
CA ILE A 14 -38.22 -55.62 14.93
C ILE A 14 -38.69 -54.44 15.77
N ILE A 15 -39.17 -54.77 16.97
CA ILE A 15 -39.52 -53.84 18.03
C ILE A 15 -38.22 -53.21 18.54
N ALA A 16 -38.00 -51.93 18.26
CA ALA A 16 -36.96 -51.13 18.90
C ALA A 16 -37.62 -50.00 19.69
N ALA A 17 -37.35 -50.03 20.99
CA ALA A 17 -37.92 -49.18 22.02
C ALA A 17 -37.76 -47.67 21.74
N ARG A 18 -38.76 -46.91 22.18
CA ARG A 18 -38.76 -45.44 22.33
C ARG A 18 -37.41 -44.94 22.86
N ARG A 19 -36.62 -44.28 22.01
CA ARG A 19 -35.72 -43.20 22.43
C ARG A 19 -36.42 -41.89 22.13
N GLY A 20 -36.59 -41.08 23.17
CA GLY A 20 -37.19 -39.75 23.06
C GLY A 20 -36.48 -38.95 21.97
N SER A 21 -37.27 -38.38 21.06
CA SER A 21 -36.83 -37.36 20.13
C SER A 21 -36.32 -36.18 20.95
N THR A 22 -35.01 -36.08 21.12
CA THR A 22 -34.36 -34.84 21.54
C THR A 22 -34.82 -33.76 20.56
N ARG A 23 -35.49 -32.75 21.12
CA ARG A 23 -35.99 -31.56 20.42
C ARG A 23 -34.77 -30.89 19.78
N ALA A 24 -34.47 -31.24 18.53
CA ALA A 24 -33.50 -30.53 17.72
C ALA A 24 -34.03 -29.10 17.59
N ARG A 25 -33.44 -28.17 18.34
CA ARG A 25 -33.57 -26.73 18.10
C ARG A 25 -33.24 -26.55 16.62
N ARG A 26 -34.26 -26.30 15.79
CA ARG A 26 -34.05 -25.76 14.45
C ARG A 26 -33.32 -24.44 14.66
N THR A 27 -32.00 -24.45 14.48
CA THR A 27 -31.19 -23.24 14.50
C THR A 27 -31.61 -22.43 13.29
N VAL A 28 -32.38 -21.36 13.51
CA VAL A 28 -32.65 -20.38 12.46
C VAL A 28 -31.28 -19.91 11.94
N PRO A 29 -30.99 -20.06 10.63
CA PRO A 29 -29.70 -19.70 10.09
C PRO A 29 -29.45 -18.21 10.35
N ARG A 30 -28.28 -17.88 10.93
CA ARG A 30 -27.92 -16.49 11.23
C ARG A 30 -28.05 -15.61 9.98
N PRO A 31 -28.52 -14.35 10.13
CA PRO A 31 -28.66 -13.42 9.02
C PRO A 31 -27.31 -13.22 8.29
N ALA A 32 -27.36 -12.96 6.98
CA ALA A 32 -26.17 -13.01 6.12
C ALA A 32 -25.07 -12.04 6.55
N TRP A 33 -25.43 -10.85 7.00
CA TRP A 33 -24.49 -9.84 7.52
C TRP A 33 -23.79 -10.31 8.81
N ALA A 34 -24.49 -10.99 9.71
CA ALA A 34 -23.93 -11.54 10.95
C ALA A 34 -22.98 -12.71 10.66
N ARG A 35 -23.30 -13.53 9.65
CA ARG A 35 -22.39 -14.57 9.14
C ARG A 35 -21.11 -13.96 8.58
N LEU A 36 -21.21 -12.87 7.80
CA LEU A 36 -20.03 -12.18 7.29
C LEU A 36 -19.19 -11.55 8.41
N ALA A 37 -19.83 -10.96 9.41
CA ALA A 37 -19.16 -10.44 10.59
C ALA A 37 -18.37 -11.54 11.31
N TRP A 38 -18.97 -12.71 11.49
CA TRP A 38 -18.31 -13.89 12.07
C TRP A 38 -17.15 -14.39 11.20
N LEU A 39 -17.33 -14.49 9.88
CA LEU A 39 -16.27 -14.89 8.95
C LEU A 39 -15.08 -13.93 9.01
N ASN A 40 -15.33 -12.61 9.07
CA ASN A 40 -14.29 -11.60 9.24
C ASN A 40 -13.51 -11.76 10.54
N THR A 41 -14.18 -12.08 11.65
CA THR A 41 -13.53 -12.34 12.95
C THR A 41 -12.69 -13.61 12.91
N VAL A 42 -13.19 -14.70 12.31
CA VAL A 42 -12.44 -15.96 12.15
C VAL A 42 -11.22 -15.74 11.24
N LEU A 43 -11.38 -15.00 10.15
CA LEU A 43 -10.29 -14.68 9.24
C LEU A 43 -9.18 -13.89 9.96
N LEU A 44 -9.55 -12.90 10.79
CA LEU A 44 -8.58 -12.15 11.61
C LEU A 44 -7.89 -13.04 12.65
N LEU A 45 -8.61 -14.00 13.24
CA LEU A 45 -8.01 -14.97 14.17
C LEU A 45 -6.97 -15.85 13.46
N VAL A 46 -7.30 -16.39 12.28
CA VAL A 46 -6.37 -17.19 11.47
C VAL A 46 -5.13 -16.36 11.12
N PHE A 47 -5.30 -15.11 10.69
CA PHE A 47 -4.16 -14.23 10.43
C PHE A 47 -3.33 -13.94 11.68
N ALA A 48 -3.95 -13.69 12.83
CA ALA A 48 -3.24 -13.46 14.08
C ALA A 48 -2.39 -14.69 14.47
N VAL A 49 -2.94 -15.90 14.32
CA VAL A 49 -2.24 -17.16 14.62
C VAL A 49 -1.07 -17.37 13.65
N LEU A 50 -1.30 -17.24 12.35
CA LEU A 50 -0.24 -17.37 11.34
C LEU A 50 0.89 -16.35 11.57
N HIS A 51 0.53 -15.10 11.85
CA HIS A 51 1.49 -14.04 12.11
C HIS A 51 2.29 -14.29 13.39
N LEU A 52 1.64 -14.79 14.45
CA LEU A 52 2.31 -15.19 15.69
C LEU A 52 3.31 -16.34 15.43
N ILE A 53 2.93 -17.35 14.64
CA ILE A 53 3.83 -18.46 14.26
C ILE A 53 5.07 -17.94 13.52
N VAL A 54 4.86 -17.04 12.54
CA VAL A 54 5.97 -16.44 11.76
C VAL A 54 6.88 -15.60 12.66
N LEU A 55 6.31 -14.82 13.59
CA LEU A 55 7.09 -14.04 14.55
C LEU A 55 7.90 -14.93 15.50
N ILE A 56 7.30 -15.97 16.08
CA ILE A 56 8.01 -16.91 16.96
C ILE A 56 9.15 -17.59 16.19
N TYR A 57 8.88 -18.10 14.99
CA TYR A 57 9.89 -18.70 14.13
C TYR A 57 11.03 -17.71 13.82
N GLY A 58 10.69 -16.47 13.46
CA GLY A 58 11.65 -15.41 13.18
C GLY A 58 12.52 -15.04 14.38
N CYS A 59 11.93 -14.91 15.57
CA CYS A 59 12.64 -14.62 16.81
C CYS A 59 13.60 -15.75 17.21
N VAL A 60 13.18 -17.01 17.06
CA VAL A 60 14.03 -18.19 17.33
C VAL A 60 15.21 -18.22 16.36
N ARG A 61 14.96 -17.98 15.06
CA ARG A 61 16.01 -18.01 14.03
C ARG A 61 16.99 -16.85 14.14
N ALA A 62 16.50 -15.65 14.43
CA ALA A 62 17.32 -14.44 14.55
C ALA A 62 17.94 -14.25 15.95
N ARG A 63 17.59 -15.10 16.92
CA ARG A 63 17.99 -15.01 18.34
C ARG A 63 17.65 -13.65 19.00
N GLY A 64 16.57 -13.01 18.57
CA GLY A 64 16.14 -11.73 19.12
C GLY A 64 15.02 -11.05 18.36
N LEU A 65 14.37 -10.09 19.04
CA LEU A 65 13.29 -9.26 18.48
C LEU A 65 13.79 -8.11 17.62
N ASN A 66 14.97 -7.58 17.94
CA ASN A 66 15.56 -6.47 17.20
C ASN A 66 16.13 -6.94 15.86
N ALA A 67 16.42 -8.24 15.72
CA ALA A 67 17.04 -8.81 14.53
C ALA A 67 16.00 -9.16 13.44
N ALA A 68 16.36 -9.02 12.17
CA ALA A 68 15.67 -9.63 11.04
C ALA A 68 16.23 -11.02 10.73
N TRP A 69 15.42 -11.88 10.13
CA TRP A 69 15.85 -13.19 9.65
C TRP A 69 15.76 -13.28 8.12
N ILE A 70 16.66 -14.06 7.52
CA ILE A 70 16.70 -14.27 6.08
C ILE A 70 15.79 -15.45 5.72
N LEU A 71 14.71 -15.16 5.01
CA LEU A 71 13.75 -16.13 4.50
C LEU A 71 14.32 -16.90 3.29
N TYR A 72 15.01 -16.19 2.41
CA TYR A 72 15.58 -16.74 1.18
C TYR A 72 16.90 -16.04 0.86
N GLN A 73 17.88 -16.80 0.39
CA GLN A 73 19.13 -16.30 -0.18
C GLN A 73 19.45 -17.14 -1.42
N GLY A 74 19.71 -16.48 -2.54
CA GLY A 74 19.95 -17.14 -3.81
C GLY A 74 19.92 -16.16 -4.99
N PRO A 75 19.82 -16.67 -6.23
CA PRO A 75 19.77 -15.84 -7.43
C PRO A 75 18.71 -14.74 -7.40
N CYS A 76 19.10 -13.53 -7.83
CA CYS A 76 18.21 -12.38 -7.85
C CYS A 76 16.97 -12.56 -8.77
N SER A 77 17.04 -13.39 -9.81
CA SER A 77 15.91 -13.72 -10.69
C SER A 77 14.77 -14.42 -9.94
N GLN A 78 15.11 -15.44 -9.15
CA GLN A 78 14.17 -16.17 -8.31
C GLN A 78 13.70 -15.31 -7.13
N SER A 79 14.61 -14.57 -6.49
CA SER A 79 14.30 -13.64 -5.40
C SER A 79 13.26 -12.60 -5.81
N LYS A 80 13.37 -12.00 -7.00
CA LYS A 80 12.38 -11.03 -7.53
C LYS A 80 10.98 -11.64 -7.64
N THR A 81 10.88 -12.88 -8.10
CA THR A 81 9.60 -13.59 -8.25
C THR A 81 8.96 -13.89 -6.89
N ILE A 82 9.75 -14.38 -5.93
CA ILE A 82 9.29 -14.63 -4.56
C ILE A 82 8.85 -13.32 -3.90
N ASN A 83 9.66 -12.27 -4.00
CA ASN A 83 9.36 -10.97 -3.42
C ASN A 83 8.06 -10.37 -3.97
N LEU A 84 7.85 -10.45 -5.30
CA LEU A 84 6.60 -10.03 -5.94
C LEU A 84 5.38 -10.77 -5.37
N PHE A 85 5.46 -12.09 -5.24
CA PHE A 85 4.36 -12.88 -4.70
C PHE A 85 4.08 -12.56 -3.22
N LEU A 86 5.12 -12.41 -2.40
CA LEU A 86 4.99 -12.04 -0.99
C LEU A 86 4.33 -10.67 -0.81
N HIS A 87 4.73 -9.66 -1.59
CA HIS A 87 4.09 -8.35 -1.53
C HIS A 87 2.64 -8.37 -2.03
N LEU A 88 2.32 -9.18 -3.05
CA LEU A 88 0.94 -9.35 -3.51
C LEU A 88 0.08 -9.99 -2.40
N LEU A 89 0.58 -11.03 -1.74
CA LEU A 89 -0.08 -11.68 -0.60
C LEU A 89 -0.30 -10.70 0.56
N LEU A 90 0.74 -9.94 0.94
CA LEU A 90 0.67 -8.93 2.00
C LEU A 90 -0.36 -7.83 1.69
N ASN A 91 -0.41 -7.36 0.45
CA ASN A 91 -1.40 -6.39 0.00
C ASN A 91 -2.83 -6.94 0.07
N VAL A 92 -3.03 -8.21 -0.30
CA VAL A 92 -4.33 -8.89 -0.13
C VAL A 92 -4.71 -8.97 1.34
N PHE A 93 -3.82 -9.43 2.22
CA PHE A 93 -4.09 -9.53 3.65
C PHE A 93 -4.38 -8.17 4.29
N SER A 94 -3.55 -7.16 4.02
CA SER A 94 -3.76 -5.79 4.49
C SER A 94 -5.13 -5.26 4.06
N THR A 95 -5.51 -5.48 2.80
CA THR A 95 -6.82 -5.05 2.26
C THR A 95 -7.98 -5.79 2.94
N LEU A 96 -7.86 -7.09 3.20
CA LEU A 96 -8.89 -7.87 3.92
C LEU A 96 -9.04 -7.42 5.37
N ILE A 97 -7.93 -7.15 6.07
CA ILE A 97 -7.93 -6.63 7.45
C ILE A 97 -8.60 -5.24 7.50
N LEU A 98 -8.31 -4.38 6.52
CA LEU A 98 -8.93 -3.06 6.41
C LEU A 98 -10.42 -3.18 6.08
N ALA A 99 -10.79 -4.06 5.15
CA ALA A 99 -12.20 -4.29 4.78
C ALA A 99 -13.01 -4.80 5.97
N SER A 100 -12.43 -5.71 6.78
CA SER A 100 -13.00 -6.17 8.04
C SER A 100 -13.16 -5.02 9.04
N SER A 101 -12.11 -4.22 9.25
CA SER A 101 -12.16 -3.05 10.15
C SER A 101 -13.25 -2.06 9.71
N ASN A 102 -13.34 -1.76 8.41
CA ASN A 102 -14.37 -0.87 7.85
C ASN A 102 -15.79 -1.44 8.03
N TYR A 103 -15.95 -2.75 7.93
CA TYR A 103 -17.23 -3.42 8.16
C TYR A 103 -17.70 -3.25 9.61
N PHE A 104 -16.83 -3.52 10.60
CA PHE A 104 -17.16 -3.33 12.01
C PHE A 104 -17.35 -1.85 12.37
N MET A 105 -16.57 -0.95 11.76
CA MET A 105 -16.76 0.50 11.90
C MET A 105 -18.14 0.96 11.39
N GLN A 106 -18.68 0.35 10.34
CA GLN A 106 -20.04 0.64 9.88
C GLN A 106 -21.11 0.17 10.87
N ILE A 107 -20.93 -1.00 11.48
CA ILE A 107 -21.83 -1.50 12.55
C ILE A 107 -21.82 -0.53 13.74
N LEU A 108 -20.63 -0.07 14.15
CA LEU A 108 -20.47 0.86 15.26
C LEU A 108 -21.05 2.26 14.97
N ASN A 109 -21.07 2.67 13.71
CA ASN A 109 -21.64 3.96 13.31
C ASN A 109 -23.16 3.89 13.05
N ALA A 110 -23.74 2.68 12.98
CA ALA A 110 -25.17 2.47 12.82
C ALA A 110 -25.94 2.82 14.11
N PRO A 111 -26.95 3.70 14.04
CA PRO A 111 -27.79 4.03 15.19
C PRO A 111 -28.76 2.88 15.50
N SER A 112 -29.12 2.71 16.76
CA SER A 112 -30.30 1.92 17.14
C SER A 112 -31.58 2.76 17.02
N ARG A 113 -32.74 2.11 17.03
CA ARG A 113 -34.03 2.82 17.05
C ARG A 113 -34.15 3.83 18.20
N VAL A 114 -33.74 3.44 19.40
CA VAL A 114 -33.76 4.32 20.59
C VAL A 114 -32.80 5.51 20.45
N GLU A 115 -31.64 5.33 19.81
CA GLU A 115 -30.69 6.42 19.53
C GLU A 115 -31.25 7.40 18.48
N LEU A 116 -31.98 6.88 17.49
CA LEU A 116 -32.69 7.67 16.49
C LEU A 116 -33.82 8.49 17.13
N ASP A 117 -34.70 7.87 17.93
CA ASP A 117 -35.81 8.55 18.60
C ASP A 117 -35.29 9.67 19.53
N ARG A 118 -34.19 9.41 20.26
CA ARG A 118 -33.51 10.44 21.08
C ARG A 118 -32.95 11.60 20.26
N ALA A 119 -32.47 11.34 19.05
CA ALA A 119 -31.98 12.40 18.17
C ALA A 119 -33.15 13.25 17.65
N HIS A 120 -34.24 12.61 17.23
CA HIS A 120 -35.46 13.25 16.75
C HIS A 120 -36.16 14.07 17.84
N ALA A 121 -36.24 13.57 19.07
CA ALA A 121 -36.80 14.30 20.21
C ALA A 121 -36.03 15.60 20.55
N ARG A 122 -34.78 15.73 20.09
CA ARG A 122 -33.96 16.95 20.22
C ARG A 122 -33.90 17.76 18.93
N SER A 123 -34.86 17.56 18.02
CA SER A 123 -34.91 18.18 16.68
C SER A 123 -33.63 17.98 15.86
N GLY A 124 -32.90 16.91 16.14
CA GLY A 124 -31.70 16.48 15.43
C GLY A 124 -31.97 15.31 14.50
N TRP A 125 -30.93 14.89 13.76
CA TRP A 125 -30.98 13.70 12.94
C TRP A 125 -29.66 12.94 12.95
N VAL A 126 -29.77 11.65 12.70
CA VAL A 126 -28.65 10.73 12.45
C VAL A 126 -28.63 10.32 10.99
N ASN A 127 -27.48 9.83 10.53
CA ASN A 127 -27.33 9.32 9.18
C ASN A 127 -27.47 7.80 9.17
N ILE A 128 -28.36 7.27 8.34
CA ILE A 128 -28.60 5.85 8.20
C ILE A 128 -27.97 5.36 6.92
N GLY A 129 -27.36 4.19 6.96
CA GLY A 129 -26.82 3.54 5.77
C GLY A 129 -25.54 4.18 5.22
N ALA A 130 -24.94 5.15 5.89
CA ALA A 130 -23.67 5.72 5.45
C ALA A 130 -22.83 6.15 6.66
N PRO A 131 -21.49 5.99 6.61
CA PRO A 131 -20.62 6.44 7.68
C PRO A 131 -20.69 7.95 7.84
N SER A 132 -20.92 8.41 9.07
CA SER A 132 -21.03 9.82 9.41
C SER A 132 -20.48 10.12 10.81
N MET A 133 -19.57 11.08 10.88
CA MET A 133 -19.04 11.55 12.16
C MET A 133 -20.11 12.24 13.01
N ARG A 134 -21.15 12.82 12.39
CA ARG A 134 -22.27 13.45 13.09
C ARG A 134 -23.01 12.46 13.99
N ASN A 135 -23.09 11.20 13.57
CA ASN A 135 -23.80 10.18 14.32
C ASN A 135 -23.24 10.07 15.75
N PHE A 136 -21.92 10.17 15.94
CA PHE A 136 -21.29 10.06 17.27
C PHE A 136 -21.70 11.15 18.27
N LEU A 137 -22.38 12.22 17.84
CA LEU A 137 -23.02 13.19 18.74
C LEU A 137 -24.23 12.60 19.50
N TYR A 138 -24.83 11.54 18.97
CA TYR A 138 -26.05 10.91 19.50
C TYR A 138 -25.86 9.44 19.92
N LEU A 139 -24.81 8.77 19.43
CA LEU A 139 -24.49 7.38 19.82
C LEU A 139 -23.80 7.30 21.19
N GLY A 140 -23.92 6.13 21.83
CA GLY A 140 -23.22 5.87 23.09
C GLY A 140 -21.68 5.91 22.98
N PRO A 141 -20.97 6.32 24.05
CA PRO A 141 -19.51 6.53 24.03
C PRO A 141 -18.72 5.26 23.71
N VAL A 142 -19.23 4.08 24.10
CA VAL A 142 -18.62 2.78 23.78
C VAL A 142 -18.47 2.59 22.28
N LYS A 143 -19.48 2.97 21.48
CA LYS A 143 -19.43 2.82 20.03
C LYS A 143 -18.35 3.71 19.42
N PHE A 144 -18.22 4.95 19.90
CA PHE A 144 -17.18 5.88 19.46
C PHE A 144 -15.77 5.39 19.82
N THR A 145 -15.55 4.94 21.06
CA THR A 145 -14.25 4.45 21.51
C THR A 145 -13.81 3.22 20.71
N CYS A 146 -14.68 2.22 20.52
CA CYS A 146 -14.37 1.05 19.69
C CYS A 146 -14.06 1.45 18.23
N TRP A 147 -14.81 2.40 17.68
CA TRP A 147 -14.59 2.90 16.33
C TRP A 147 -13.23 3.59 16.20
N LEU A 148 -12.87 4.43 17.18
CA LEU A 148 -11.59 5.14 17.21
C LEU A 148 -10.41 4.18 17.34
N ILE A 149 -10.50 3.16 18.20
CA ILE A 149 -9.47 2.13 18.35
C ILE A 149 -9.28 1.35 17.04
N LEU A 150 -10.36 0.98 16.36
CA LEU A 150 -10.29 0.32 15.05
C LEU A 150 -9.65 1.22 13.98
N ALA A 151 -9.96 2.52 13.98
CA ALA A 151 -9.38 3.49 13.07
C ALA A 151 -7.86 3.67 13.32
N CYS A 152 -7.46 3.97 14.55
CA CYS A 152 -6.07 4.22 14.93
C CYS A 152 -5.18 2.99 14.73
N SER A 153 -5.67 1.79 15.05
CA SER A 153 -4.93 0.53 14.81
C SER A 153 -4.74 0.19 13.32
N SER A 154 -5.42 0.88 12.40
CA SER A 154 -5.21 0.71 10.94
C SER A 154 -4.01 1.51 10.43
N VAL A 155 -3.61 2.59 11.11
CA VAL A 155 -2.54 3.48 10.64
C VAL A 155 -1.18 2.77 10.56
N PRO A 156 -0.72 2.04 11.61
CA PRO A 156 0.56 1.34 11.54
C PRO A 156 0.59 0.25 10.46
N ILE A 157 -0.56 -0.40 10.21
CA ILE A 157 -0.65 -1.42 9.15
C ILE A 157 -0.28 -0.79 7.80
N HIS A 158 -0.82 0.38 7.45
CA HIS A 158 -0.48 1.05 6.19
C HIS A 158 0.95 1.57 6.13
N LEU A 159 1.56 1.91 7.28
CA LEU A 159 2.91 2.44 7.36
C LEU A 159 4.01 1.36 7.36
N PHE A 160 3.70 0.13 7.78
CA PHE A 160 4.70 -0.92 7.97
C PHE A 160 4.49 -2.17 7.11
N PHE A 161 3.27 -2.48 6.63
CA PHE A 161 2.99 -3.79 6.00
C PHE A 161 3.86 -4.09 4.78
N ASN A 162 4.09 -3.10 3.91
CA ASN A 162 4.93 -3.28 2.72
C ASN A 162 6.41 -3.47 3.06
N SER A 163 6.80 -3.26 4.31
CA SER A 163 8.17 -3.42 4.79
C SER A 163 8.32 -4.60 5.76
N LEU A 164 7.28 -5.42 5.92
CA LEU A 164 7.36 -6.71 6.65
C LEU A 164 8.22 -7.75 5.90
N VAL A 165 8.42 -7.54 4.61
CA VAL A 165 9.35 -8.31 3.79
C VAL A 165 10.20 -7.28 3.05
N PHE A 166 11.50 -7.53 2.99
CA PHE A 166 12.41 -6.74 2.19
C PHE A 166 13.32 -7.62 1.33
N GLN A 167 13.74 -7.08 0.20
CA GLN A 167 14.76 -7.67 -0.64
C GLN A 167 16.01 -6.80 -0.61
N ALA A 168 17.16 -7.42 -0.36
CA ALA A 168 18.47 -6.79 -0.45
C ALA A 168 19.27 -7.44 -1.58
N ALA A 169 19.78 -6.62 -2.50
CA ALA A 169 20.65 -7.08 -3.57
C ALA A 169 22.11 -7.04 -3.14
N GLU A 170 22.87 -8.11 -3.34
CA GLU A 170 24.31 -8.11 -3.12
C GLU A 170 25.00 -7.51 -4.35
N VAL A 171 25.58 -6.32 -4.19
CA VAL A 171 26.30 -5.58 -5.23
C VAL A 171 27.69 -5.30 -4.67
N ARG A 172 28.66 -6.06 -5.17
CA ARG A 172 30.02 -6.05 -4.65
C ARG A 172 30.70 -4.74 -4.98
N SER A 173 31.40 -4.19 -4.00
CA SER A 173 32.37 -3.12 -4.20
C SER A 173 33.72 -3.64 -4.66
N GLY A 174 34.10 -4.89 -4.38
CA GLY A 174 35.44 -5.39 -4.68
C GLY A 174 35.52 -6.32 -5.90
N PHE A 175 36.60 -6.23 -6.67
CA PHE A 175 36.97 -7.22 -7.69
C PHE A 175 38.48 -7.35 -7.86
N GLY A 176 38.95 -8.57 -8.19
CA GLY A 176 40.35 -8.80 -8.55
C GLY A 176 40.62 -8.44 -10.00
N MET A 177 41.67 -7.65 -10.26
CA MET A 177 42.10 -7.27 -11.60
C MET A 177 43.49 -7.81 -11.90
N THR A 178 43.62 -8.59 -12.96
CA THR A 178 44.89 -9.10 -13.48
C THR A 178 45.16 -8.51 -14.86
N ILE A 179 46.38 -8.05 -15.13
CA ILE A 179 46.84 -7.65 -16.46
C ILE A 179 47.96 -8.61 -16.84
N ALA A 180 47.82 -9.31 -17.97
CA ALA A 180 48.76 -10.35 -18.36
C ALA A 180 48.86 -10.50 -19.88
N ALA A 181 49.92 -11.17 -20.33
CA ALA A 181 50.13 -11.55 -21.71
C ALA A 181 49.25 -12.76 -22.10
N GLU A 182 49.05 -12.98 -23.40
CA GLU A 182 48.35 -14.17 -23.94
C GLU A 182 48.97 -15.50 -23.47
N SER A 183 50.28 -15.53 -23.21
CA SER A 183 50.98 -16.72 -22.70
C SER A 183 50.57 -17.10 -21.27
N PHE A 184 50.16 -16.14 -20.44
CA PHE A 184 49.74 -16.37 -19.06
C PHE A 184 48.54 -17.32 -19.00
N VAL A 185 47.52 -17.06 -19.83
CA VAL A 185 46.32 -17.91 -19.92
C VAL A 185 46.58 -19.28 -20.58
N LYS A 186 47.79 -19.47 -21.13
CA LYS A 186 48.30 -20.74 -21.69
C LYS A 186 49.23 -21.48 -20.71
N GLY A 187 49.32 -21.02 -19.45
CA GLY A 187 50.12 -21.66 -18.41
C GLY A 187 51.61 -21.32 -18.45
N ALA A 188 52.00 -20.20 -19.06
CA ALA A 188 53.38 -19.72 -18.99
C ALA A 188 53.76 -19.30 -17.57
N GLN A 189 55.07 -19.28 -17.32
CA GLN A 189 55.62 -18.86 -16.03
C GLN A 189 55.30 -17.38 -15.73
N TYR A 190 55.03 -17.08 -14.47
CA TYR A 190 54.78 -15.73 -13.99
C TYR A 190 55.43 -15.52 -12.62
N TYR A 191 55.72 -14.25 -12.32
CA TYR A 191 56.31 -13.81 -11.07
C TYR A 191 55.51 -12.63 -10.52
N GLU A 192 55.22 -12.67 -9.23
CA GLU A 192 54.47 -11.64 -8.50
C GLU A 192 55.43 -10.55 -8.00
N PRO A 193 55.03 -9.26 -7.98
CA PRO A 193 53.72 -8.66 -8.30
C PRO A 193 53.38 -8.54 -9.80
N GLY A 194 54.34 -8.81 -10.69
CA GLY A 194 54.24 -8.60 -12.13
C GLY A 194 55.34 -7.69 -12.67
N ALA A 195 55.54 -7.72 -14.00
CA ALA A 195 56.64 -7.02 -14.67
C ALA A 195 56.61 -5.49 -14.56
N SER A 196 55.45 -4.88 -14.23
CA SER A 196 55.34 -3.43 -14.02
C SER A 196 55.98 -2.93 -12.73
N LEU A 197 56.21 -3.82 -11.76
CA LEU A 197 56.69 -3.52 -10.40
C LEU A 197 55.80 -2.54 -9.60
N TRP A 198 54.61 -2.17 -10.10
CA TRP A 198 53.71 -1.19 -9.48
C TRP A 198 53.22 -1.64 -8.09
N ASN A 199 52.84 -0.70 -7.21
CA ASN A 199 52.31 -0.88 -5.83
C ASN A 199 53.19 -1.54 -4.73
N THR A 200 54.46 -1.83 -4.96
CA THR A 200 55.35 -2.42 -3.93
C THR A 200 55.96 -1.39 -2.97
N ALA A 201 56.04 -1.76 -1.68
CA ALA A 201 56.70 -0.94 -0.65
C ALA A 201 58.20 -0.97 -0.86
N VAL A 202 58.76 0.19 -1.14
CA VAL A 202 60.18 0.40 -1.01
C VAL A 202 60.38 1.41 0.11
N PRO A 203 61.13 1.09 1.18
CA PRO A 203 61.35 2.03 2.27
C PRO A 203 62.05 3.29 1.72
N ASN A 204 61.31 4.39 1.60
CA ASN A 204 61.90 5.67 1.26
C ASN A 204 62.50 6.31 2.52
N ASP A 205 63.73 6.79 2.42
CA ASP A 205 64.26 7.78 3.35
C ASP A 205 63.56 9.13 3.03
N CYS A 206 62.58 9.53 3.84
CA CYS A 206 61.75 10.73 3.64
C CYS A 206 62.49 12.06 3.89
N SER A 207 63.80 12.09 3.65
CA SER A 207 64.70 13.17 4.00
C SER A 207 64.81 14.25 2.90
N SER A 208 64.53 13.92 1.63
CA SER A 208 64.62 14.85 0.50
C SER A 208 63.39 15.75 0.31
N SER A 209 63.54 16.90 -0.36
CA SER A 209 62.44 17.84 -0.64
C SER A 209 61.40 17.26 -1.60
N LEU A 210 61.83 16.50 -2.62
CA LEU A 210 60.96 15.81 -3.58
C LEU A 210 60.19 14.66 -2.91
N SER A 211 60.83 13.91 -2.00
CA SER A 211 60.15 12.87 -1.21
C SER A 211 59.14 13.47 -0.22
N LYS A 212 59.39 14.66 0.34
CA LYS A 212 58.44 15.32 1.24
C LYS A 212 57.14 15.76 0.55
N GLU A 213 57.18 16.18 -0.71
CA GLU A 213 55.97 16.46 -1.50
C GLU A 213 55.23 15.15 -1.85
N LEU A 214 55.94 14.11 -2.29
CA LEU A 214 55.33 12.79 -2.58
C LEU A 214 54.72 12.13 -1.32
N CYS A 215 55.31 12.35 -0.14
CA CYS A 215 54.77 11.89 1.14
C CYS A 215 53.68 12.82 1.73
N LYS A 216 53.59 14.09 1.30
CA LYS A 216 52.54 15.04 1.72
C LYS A 216 51.29 14.98 0.83
N ASP A 217 51.46 14.75 -0.47
CA ASP A 217 50.39 14.73 -1.49
C ASP A 217 49.74 13.35 -1.67
N GLY A 218 49.84 12.46 -0.68
CA GLY A 218 48.98 11.28 -0.58
C GLY A 218 49.37 10.06 -1.42
N LEU A 219 50.62 9.92 -1.89
CA LEU A 219 51.12 8.61 -2.37
C LEU A 219 51.51 7.67 -1.21
N PHE A 220 51.82 8.24 -0.05
CA PHE A 220 52.16 7.53 1.19
C PHE A 220 51.29 8.10 2.32
N GLY A 221 50.01 7.73 2.38
CA GLY A 221 49.11 8.24 3.41
C GLY A 221 49.67 8.02 4.81
N ASN A 222 49.87 9.11 5.56
CA ASN A 222 49.95 9.04 7.01
C ASN A 222 48.66 8.38 7.49
N GLY A 223 48.75 7.21 8.13
CA GLY A 223 47.61 6.41 8.58
C GLY A 223 46.79 7.05 9.70
N THR A 224 46.28 8.27 9.49
CA THR A 224 45.46 8.97 10.48
C THR A 224 44.19 9.62 9.94
N ASN A 225 43.94 9.65 8.63
CA ASN A 225 42.61 9.95 8.08
C ASN A 225 42.39 9.07 6.85
N GLY A 226 41.23 8.41 6.75
CA GLY A 226 40.92 7.36 5.80
C GLY A 226 40.84 7.74 4.32
N ASP A 227 41.88 8.36 3.79
CA ASP A 227 42.08 8.53 2.36
C ASP A 227 42.64 7.25 1.73
N MET A 228 42.01 6.90 0.61
CA MET A 228 42.25 5.75 -0.24
C MET A 228 43.72 5.57 -0.62
N SER A 229 44.37 4.58 -0.01
CA SER A 229 45.49 3.87 -0.64
C SER A 229 45.01 2.47 -1.02
N GLY A 230 44.93 2.18 -2.32
CA GLY A 230 45.23 0.82 -2.78
C GLY A 230 46.59 0.48 -2.16
N GLY A 231 46.54 -0.40 -1.16
CA GLY A 231 47.60 -0.55 -0.18
C GLY A 231 48.90 -0.86 -0.88
N ILE A 232 49.96 -0.16 -0.48
CA ILE A 232 51.30 -0.61 -0.79
C ILE A 232 51.41 -2.03 -0.22
N ILE A 233 51.60 -3.03 -1.09
CA ILE A 233 51.71 -4.42 -0.65
C ILE A 233 53.15 -4.65 -0.23
N ASP A 234 53.33 -5.05 1.03
CA ASP A 234 54.63 -5.45 1.57
C ASP A 234 55.21 -6.56 0.67
N PRO A 235 56.47 -6.46 0.21
CA PRO A 235 57.14 -7.54 -0.50
C PRO A 235 56.97 -8.93 0.15
N VAL A 236 56.83 -9.00 1.48
CA VAL A 236 56.55 -10.23 2.23
C VAL A 236 55.23 -10.89 1.82
N THR A 237 54.20 -10.12 1.47
CA THR A 237 52.90 -10.64 1.01
C THR A 237 53.01 -11.32 -0.36
N TRP A 238 53.86 -10.80 -1.26
CA TRP A 238 54.14 -11.41 -2.57
C TRP A 238 55.02 -12.67 -2.48
N MET A 239 55.90 -12.72 -1.47
CA MET A 239 56.68 -13.91 -1.16
C MET A 239 55.83 -15.03 -0.54
N ASN A 240 54.68 -14.69 0.06
CA ASN A 240 53.76 -15.67 0.63
C ASN A 240 52.77 -16.21 -0.41
N LYS A 241 53.03 -17.41 -0.93
CA LYS A 241 52.16 -18.10 -1.91
C LYS A 241 50.78 -18.51 -1.38
N THR A 242 50.51 -18.34 -0.10
CA THR A 242 49.18 -18.56 0.48
C THR A 242 48.41 -17.26 0.72
N SER A 243 48.91 -16.11 0.27
CA SER A 243 48.20 -14.83 0.33
C SER A 243 46.96 -14.84 -0.57
N GLU A 244 45.97 -14.01 -0.25
CA GLU A 244 44.72 -13.93 -1.03
C GLU A 244 45.00 -13.44 -2.46
N GLU A 245 45.98 -12.54 -2.60
CA GLU A 245 46.48 -12.01 -3.86
C GLU A 245 47.10 -13.12 -4.72
N SER A 246 48.04 -13.89 -4.16
CA SER A 246 48.70 -14.98 -4.88
C SER A 246 47.70 -16.08 -5.28
N LEU A 247 46.71 -16.38 -4.43
CA LEU A 247 45.63 -17.33 -4.75
C LEU A 247 44.72 -16.83 -5.87
N ASN A 248 44.38 -15.54 -5.90
CA ASN A 248 43.56 -14.96 -6.96
C ASN A 248 44.30 -14.95 -8.31
N ILE A 249 45.60 -14.61 -8.31
CA ILE A 249 46.45 -14.68 -9.52
C ILE A 249 46.56 -16.13 -10.02
N SER A 250 46.81 -17.07 -9.12
CA SER A 250 46.93 -18.50 -9.45
C SER A 250 45.62 -19.08 -10.00
N ARG A 251 44.46 -18.62 -9.49
CA ARG A 251 43.14 -18.96 -10.04
C ARG A 251 42.98 -18.37 -11.45
N ALA A 252 43.34 -17.11 -11.65
CA ALA A 252 43.28 -16.47 -12.95
C ALA A 252 44.18 -17.19 -13.98
N ALA A 253 45.38 -17.64 -13.59
CA ALA A 253 46.29 -18.38 -14.45
C ALA A 253 45.73 -19.75 -14.88
N SER A 254 45.10 -20.47 -13.95
CA SER A 254 44.66 -21.85 -14.19
C SER A 254 43.26 -21.97 -14.80
N GLU A 255 42.35 -21.07 -14.45
CA GLU A 255 40.93 -21.19 -14.80
C GLU A 255 40.48 -20.24 -15.91
N ALA A 256 41.12 -19.09 -16.10
CA ALA A 256 40.57 -18.03 -16.96
C ALA A 256 40.33 -18.46 -18.41
N SER A 257 41.22 -19.26 -19.00
CA SER A 257 41.06 -19.72 -20.39
C SER A 257 39.94 -20.74 -20.59
N THR A 258 39.51 -21.43 -19.53
CA THR A 258 38.58 -22.57 -19.63
C THR A 258 37.17 -22.24 -19.11
N SER A 259 37.06 -21.45 -18.03
CA SER A 259 35.80 -21.21 -17.32
C SER A 259 35.32 -19.76 -17.35
N TRP A 260 36.19 -18.80 -17.62
CA TRP A 260 35.81 -17.37 -17.59
C TRP A 260 35.19 -16.93 -18.92
N GLN A 261 34.30 -15.94 -18.83
CA GLN A 261 33.62 -15.41 -20.01
C GLN A 261 34.53 -14.43 -20.75
N ARG A 262 34.76 -14.68 -22.05
CA ARG A 262 35.44 -13.72 -22.93
C ARG A 262 34.52 -12.53 -23.24
N LEU A 263 35.02 -11.33 -23.03
CA LEU A 263 34.36 -10.07 -23.33
C LEU A 263 35.22 -9.23 -24.29
N ASP A 264 34.57 -8.44 -25.12
CA ASP A 264 35.25 -7.49 -25.99
C ASP A 264 35.77 -6.29 -25.19
N PRO A 265 36.84 -5.60 -25.64
CA PRO A 265 37.47 -4.50 -24.89
C PRO A 265 36.48 -3.41 -24.44
N ALA A 266 35.47 -3.10 -25.26
CA ALA A 266 34.43 -2.13 -24.90
C ALA A 266 33.59 -2.59 -23.69
N ASP A 267 33.15 -3.85 -23.67
CA ASP A 267 32.38 -4.41 -22.56
C ASP A 267 33.22 -4.54 -21.28
N CYS A 268 34.49 -4.91 -21.42
CA CYS A 268 35.45 -4.94 -20.31
C CYS A 268 35.56 -3.57 -19.65
N ARG A 269 35.74 -2.53 -20.46
CA ARG A 269 35.86 -1.15 -19.98
C ARG A 269 34.57 -0.66 -19.33
N SER A 270 33.42 -0.89 -19.95
CA SER A 270 32.11 -0.51 -19.38
C SER A 270 31.88 -1.17 -18.00
N ASN A 271 32.22 -2.45 -17.85
CA ASN A 271 31.99 -3.20 -16.61
C ASN A 271 32.98 -2.82 -15.50
N PHE A 272 34.28 -2.85 -15.78
CA PHE A 272 35.32 -2.79 -14.75
C PHE A 272 35.94 -1.40 -14.55
N LEU A 273 35.93 -0.53 -15.55
CA LEU A 273 36.38 0.86 -15.42
C LEU A 273 35.23 1.79 -15.03
N TYR A 274 34.09 1.67 -15.72
CA TYR A 274 32.90 2.50 -15.53
C TYR A 274 31.81 1.87 -14.64
N CYS A 275 32.19 0.90 -13.79
CA CYS A 275 31.36 0.26 -12.77
C CYS A 275 30.01 -0.28 -13.28
N ASP A 276 29.99 -0.90 -14.46
CA ASP A 276 28.78 -1.32 -15.18
C ASP A 276 27.74 -0.19 -15.27
N LYS A 277 28.16 0.89 -15.94
CA LYS A 277 27.36 2.12 -16.15
C LYS A 277 26.91 2.77 -14.84
N GLY A 278 27.77 2.71 -13.81
CA GLY A 278 27.49 3.25 -12.48
C GLY A 278 26.54 2.40 -11.63
N THR A 279 26.24 1.16 -12.03
CA THR A 279 25.26 0.32 -11.32
C THR A 279 25.88 -0.78 -10.43
N GLY A 280 27.20 -0.94 -10.51
CA GLY A 280 28.01 -1.87 -9.75
C GLY A 280 28.15 -3.23 -10.43
N LEU A 281 29.18 -3.99 -10.04
CA LEU A 281 29.45 -5.32 -10.60
C LEU A 281 28.41 -6.33 -10.08
N LYS A 282 27.52 -6.78 -10.97
CA LYS A 282 26.40 -7.69 -10.63
C LYS A 282 26.60 -9.12 -11.10
N GLY A 283 27.53 -9.38 -12.02
CA GLY A 283 27.68 -10.70 -12.65
C GLY A 283 29.11 -11.22 -12.69
N TYR A 284 30.05 -10.48 -12.10
CA TYR A 284 31.48 -10.77 -12.20
C TYR A 284 32.18 -10.59 -10.87
N ARG A 285 33.17 -11.44 -10.63
CA ARG A 285 34.01 -11.43 -9.44
C ARG A 285 35.41 -10.88 -9.70
N SER A 286 35.99 -11.26 -10.83
CA SER A 286 37.38 -10.94 -11.18
C SER A 286 37.48 -10.74 -12.69
N VAL A 287 38.52 -10.02 -13.12
CA VAL A 287 38.82 -9.82 -14.54
C VAL A 287 40.30 -10.00 -14.83
N LEU A 288 40.60 -10.63 -15.97
CA LEU A 288 41.93 -10.71 -16.55
C LEU A 288 41.93 -9.96 -17.88
N LEU A 289 42.71 -8.88 -17.96
CA LEU A 289 42.95 -8.12 -19.19
C LEU A 289 44.12 -8.74 -19.93
N VAL A 290 43.86 -9.26 -21.14
CA VAL A 290 44.90 -9.80 -22.02
C VAL A 290 45.45 -8.68 -22.88
N VAL A 291 46.72 -8.36 -22.68
CA VAL A 291 47.41 -7.27 -23.38
C VAL A 291 48.53 -7.81 -24.28
N ASN A 292 48.84 -7.06 -25.33
CA ASN A 292 49.97 -7.39 -26.20
C ASN A 292 51.30 -7.05 -25.50
N ALA A 293 52.14 -8.06 -25.30
CA ALA A 293 53.34 -7.94 -24.47
C ALA A 293 54.58 -7.35 -25.19
N SER A 294 54.64 -7.39 -26.52
CA SER A 294 55.70 -6.74 -27.31
C SER A 294 55.35 -6.66 -28.80
N GLU A 295 56.10 -5.88 -29.58
CA GLU A 295 56.02 -5.86 -31.05
C GLU A 295 56.42 -7.21 -31.70
N SER A 296 57.17 -8.06 -30.99
CA SER A 296 57.77 -9.30 -31.51
C SER A 296 57.18 -10.61 -30.96
N GLY A 297 56.27 -10.57 -29.98
CA GLY A 297 55.70 -11.79 -29.41
C GLY A 297 54.80 -11.59 -28.18
N THR A 298 53.82 -12.48 -28.02
CA THR A 298 52.80 -12.45 -26.96
C THR A 298 53.23 -13.20 -25.68
N SER A 299 54.54 -13.39 -25.46
CA SER A 299 55.09 -14.30 -24.46
C SER A 299 55.26 -13.72 -23.05
N GLY A 300 55.28 -12.40 -22.89
CA GLY A 300 55.50 -11.71 -21.60
C GLY A 300 56.60 -10.67 -21.68
N TRP A 301 57.13 -10.26 -20.53
CA TRP A 301 58.13 -9.19 -20.39
C TRP A 301 59.32 -9.66 -19.57
N LYS A 302 60.54 -9.23 -19.93
CA LYS A 302 61.72 -9.38 -19.07
C LYS A 302 61.98 -8.10 -18.30
N ARG A 303 62.47 -8.22 -17.07
CA ARG A 303 62.70 -7.07 -16.20
C ARG A 303 63.84 -6.18 -16.73
N ASP A 304 64.89 -6.78 -17.28
CA ASP A 304 66.01 -6.03 -17.89
C ASP A 304 65.63 -5.29 -19.18
N GLU A 305 64.61 -5.74 -19.89
CA GLU A 305 64.03 -5.06 -21.06
C GLU A 305 63.09 -3.90 -20.65
N VAL A 306 62.25 -4.11 -19.62
CA VAL A 306 61.30 -3.09 -19.14
C VAL A 306 62.01 -2.00 -18.32
N PHE A 307 63.08 -2.35 -17.61
CA PHE A 307 63.88 -1.43 -16.79
C PHE A 307 65.39 -1.54 -17.11
N PRO A 308 65.83 -1.14 -18.33
CA PRO A 308 67.21 -1.32 -18.78
C PRO A 308 68.26 -0.55 -17.97
N ASN A 309 67.86 0.53 -17.28
CA ASN A 309 68.75 1.40 -16.52
C ASN A 309 68.48 1.35 -15.01
N MET A 310 68.08 0.19 -14.49
CA MET A 310 67.87 -0.04 -13.06
C MET A 310 69.22 0.01 -12.31
N THR A 311 69.24 0.55 -11.07
CA THR A 311 70.49 0.63 -10.30
C THR A 311 70.90 -0.76 -9.77
N ASN A 312 72.19 -1.00 -9.52
CA ASN A 312 72.66 -2.30 -8.99
C ASN A 312 71.98 -2.71 -7.66
N VAL A 313 71.52 -1.73 -6.87
CA VAL A 313 70.82 -1.97 -5.60
C VAL A 313 69.38 -2.44 -5.87
N ASP A 314 68.68 -1.74 -6.77
CA ASP A 314 67.32 -2.08 -7.19
C ASP A 314 67.29 -3.45 -7.90
N ASP A 315 68.25 -3.69 -8.79
CA ASP A 315 68.36 -4.92 -9.58
C ASP A 315 68.51 -6.16 -8.68
N LYS A 316 69.42 -6.08 -7.71
CA LYS A 316 69.65 -7.16 -6.73
C LYS A 316 68.45 -7.38 -5.82
N PHE A 317 67.71 -6.33 -5.47
CA PHE A 317 66.49 -6.46 -4.66
C PHE A 317 65.40 -7.23 -5.42
N TRP A 318 65.24 -6.95 -6.71
CA TRP A 318 64.19 -7.57 -7.53
C TRP A 318 64.53 -8.98 -8.01
N ASP A 319 65.80 -9.35 -8.13
CA ASP A 319 66.22 -10.67 -8.66
C ASP A 319 65.61 -11.87 -7.94
N ASP A 320 65.40 -11.78 -6.62
CA ASP A 320 64.82 -12.86 -5.83
C ASP A 320 63.31 -13.06 -6.08
N MET A 321 62.60 -12.01 -6.52
CA MET A 321 61.16 -12.04 -6.79
C MET A 321 60.85 -12.14 -8.28
N ILE A 322 61.57 -11.39 -9.12
CA ILE A 322 61.40 -11.28 -10.57
C ILE A 322 62.81 -11.29 -11.20
N PRO A 323 63.31 -12.47 -11.62
CA PRO A 323 64.64 -12.59 -12.19
C PRO A 323 64.83 -11.74 -13.46
N ALA A 324 65.97 -11.06 -13.59
CA ALA A 324 66.21 -10.06 -14.65
C ALA A 324 65.89 -10.57 -16.07
N LYS A 325 66.34 -11.79 -16.39
CA LYS A 325 66.34 -12.38 -17.75
C LYS A 325 65.19 -13.34 -18.01
N GLU A 326 64.41 -13.68 -17.00
CA GLU A 326 63.30 -14.61 -17.16
C GLU A 326 62.06 -13.86 -17.65
N THR A 327 61.28 -14.51 -18.51
CA THR A 327 60.07 -13.90 -19.07
C THR A 327 58.93 -14.03 -18.07
N ASN A 328 58.37 -12.91 -17.65
CA ASN A 328 57.20 -12.84 -16.80
C ASN A 328 55.95 -12.62 -17.65
N SER A 329 55.01 -13.55 -17.63
CA SER A 329 53.73 -13.40 -18.35
C SER A 329 52.70 -12.52 -17.61
N LEU A 330 52.93 -12.19 -16.34
CA LEU A 330 52.12 -11.27 -15.53
C LEU A 330 52.67 -9.84 -15.62
N TRP A 331 51.82 -8.87 -15.96
CA TRP A 331 52.17 -7.45 -15.94
C TRP A 331 51.88 -6.82 -14.58
N TYR A 332 50.66 -7.04 -14.07
CA TYR A 332 50.17 -6.37 -12.87
C TYR A 332 48.97 -7.08 -12.26
N TYR A 333 48.82 -7.02 -10.93
CA TYR A 333 47.62 -7.41 -10.21
C TYR A 333 47.26 -6.37 -9.13
N GLU A 334 45.96 -6.08 -9.01
CA GLU A 334 45.41 -5.23 -7.95
C GLU A 334 44.03 -5.72 -7.53
N TYR A 335 43.69 -5.50 -6.26
CA TYR A 335 42.32 -5.63 -5.79
C TYR A 335 41.62 -4.27 -5.86
N CYS A 336 40.64 -4.17 -6.75
CA CYS A 336 39.93 -2.93 -7.05
C CYS A 336 38.70 -2.79 -6.17
N GLN A 337 38.43 -1.56 -5.72
CA GLN A 337 37.20 -1.19 -5.03
C GLN A 337 36.42 -0.16 -5.85
N ILE A 338 35.12 -0.41 -6.01
CA ILE A 338 34.15 0.43 -6.67
C ILE A 338 33.03 0.83 -5.73
N ALA A 339 32.56 2.06 -5.82
CA ALA A 339 31.42 2.56 -5.07
C ALA A 339 30.64 3.59 -5.88
N THR A 340 29.37 3.80 -5.56
CA THR A 340 28.58 4.90 -6.14
C THR A 340 29.04 6.24 -5.57
N ALA A 341 29.15 7.27 -6.41
CA ALA A 341 29.39 8.64 -5.97
C ALA A 341 28.08 9.40 -5.68
N PHE A 342 26.92 8.80 -5.97
CA PHE A 342 25.55 9.38 -5.96
C PHE A 342 25.35 10.61 -6.87
N ASP A 343 26.35 11.47 -7.03
CA ASP A 343 26.35 12.67 -7.85
C ASP A 343 26.33 12.31 -9.35
N ASN A 344 25.27 12.70 -10.05
CA ASN A 344 25.10 12.61 -11.51
C ASN A 344 25.26 11.21 -12.15
N GLY A 345 25.26 10.14 -11.33
CA GLY A 345 25.46 8.75 -11.77
C GLY A 345 26.93 8.35 -11.91
N LYS A 346 27.85 9.09 -11.29
CA LYS A 346 29.28 8.77 -11.26
C LYS A 346 29.60 7.63 -10.28
N CYS A 347 30.74 6.96 -10.46
CA CYS A 347 31.23 5.94 -9.54
C CYS A 347 32.68 6.19 -9.16
N HIS A 348 33.05 5.84 -7.93
CA HIS A 348 34.44 5.70 -7.52
C HIS A 348 34.97 4.33 -7.95
N ASN A 349 36.20 4.29 -8.42
CA ASN A 349 36.97 3.12 -8.79
C ASN A 349 38.43 3.33 -8.40
N THR A 350 38.95 2.58 -7.44
CA THR A 350 40.33 2.73 -6.96
C THR A 350 41.36 2.37 -8.03
N CYS A 351 41.01 1.51 -8.98
CA CYS A 351 41.88 1.11 -10.10
C CYS A 351 41.79 2.03 -11.32
N LYS A 352 41.12 3.19 -11.21
CA LYS A 352 40.98 4.16 -12.30
C LYS A 352 42.34 4.52 -12.93
N THR A 353 43.37 4.73 -12.11
CA THR A 353 44.72 5.08 -12.55
C THR A 353 45.42 3.93 -13.28
N SER A 354 45.39 2.73 -12.69
CA SER A 354 45.92 1.48 -13.28
C SER A 354 45.22 1.08 -14.60
N LEU A 355 44.05 1.67 -14.89
CA LEU A 355 43.24 1.44 -16.09
C LEU A 355 43.28 2.60 -17.11
N GLY A 356 44.25 3.52 -16.99
CA GLY A 356 44.58 4.47 -18.05
C GLY A 356 44.34 5.95 -17.76
N PHE A 357 43.99 6.33 -16.53
CA PHE A 357 43.84 7.74 -16.14
C PHE A 357 45.09 8.27 -15.42
N ASP A 358 45.47 9.52 -15.71
CA ASP A 358 46.67 10.15 -15.15
C ASP A 358 46.54 10.40 -13.63
N GLN A 359 47.60 10.10 -12.89
CA GLN A 359 47.65 10.08 -11.41
C GLN A 359 47.74 11.47 -10.78
N ILE A 360 48.05 12.51 -11.57
CA ILE A 360 48.45 13.84 -11.04
C ILE A 360 47.32 14.89 -11.21
N VAL A 361 46.13 14.51 -11.67
CA VAL A 361 45.01 15.47 -11.82
C VAL A 361 44.10 15.44 -10.59
N VAL A 362 43.99 16.60 -9.94
CA VAL A 362 43.35 16.89 -8.64
C VAL A 362 41.81 16.78 -8.64
N GLU A 363 41.18 16.32 -9.72
CA GLU A 363 39.74 16.03 -9.73
C GLU A 363 39.53 14.55 -9.36
N SER A 364 39.33 14.30 -8.06
CA SER A 364 39.00 13.01 -7.43
C SER A 364 39.68 11.78 -8.08
N PRO A 365 40.83 11.31 -7.54
CA PRO A 365 41.68 10.29 -8.18
C PRO A 365 40.98 8.95 -8.45
N SER A 366 39.83 8.69 -7.83
CA SER A 366 39.02 7.49 -8.02
C SER A 366 37.70 7.73 -8.77
N GLU A 367 37.25 8.96 -8.99
CA GLU A 367 35.92 9.24 -9.56
C GLU A 367 35.90 9.09 -11.09
N VAL A 368 34.97 8.30 -11.60
CA VAL A 368 34.77 8.01 -13.02
C VAL A 368 33.32 8.38 -13.39
N ASP A 369 33.14 9.09 -14.50
CA ASP A 369 31.81 9.36 -15.07
C ASP A 369 31.48 8.32 -16.15
N PRO A 370 30.49 7.43 -15.92
CA PRO A 370 30.05 6.45 -16.92
C PRO A 370 29.58 7.05 -18.25
N LYS A 371 29.17 8.32 -18.29
CA LYS A 371 28.78 8.99 -19.54
C LYS A 371 29.97 9.27 -20.46
N ASN A 372 31.19 9.29 -19.90
CA ASN A 372 32.41 9.51 -20.67
C ASN A 372 32.93 8.24 -21.36
N ASP A 373 32.25 7.08 -21.19
CA ASP A 373 32.59 5.87 -21.93
C ASP A 373 32.27 6.05 -23.42
N THR A 374 33.29 6.46 -24.17
CA THR A 374 33.26 6.50 -25.63
C THR A 374 33.52 5.09 -26.12
N SER A 375 32.49 4.25 -26.16
CA SER A 375 32.50 2.81 -26.50
C SER A 375 33.06 2.48 -27.91
N GLY A 376 34.28 2.87 -28.22
CA GLY A 376 35.07 2.41 -29.36
C GLY A 376 35.53 0.97 -29.14
N SER A 377 35.79 0.26 -30.25
CA SER A 377 36.18 -1.15 -30.24
C SER A 377 37.58 -1.42 -29.68
N THR A 378 38.41 -0.39 -29.54
CA THR A 378 39.79 -0.50 -29.05
C THR A 378 39.94 0.10 -27.66
N TRP A 379 40.61 -0.63 -26.76
CA TRP A 379 40.99 -0.12 -25.45
C TRP A 379 42.50 -0.17 -25.31
N SER A 380 43.14 0.97 -25.53
CA SER A 380 44.56 1.17 -25.28
C SER A 380 44.78 2.35 -24.36
N PHE A 381 45.71 2.21 -23.42
CA PHE A 381 46.01 3.22 -22.43
C PHE A 381 47.47 3.20 -22.00
N SER A 382 47.95 4.33 -21.51
CA SER A 382 49.26 4.43 -20.87
C SER A 382 49.14 3.98 -19.42
N PHE A 383 49.91 2.95 -19.03
CA PHE A 383 49.91 2.43 -17.67
C PHE A 383 50.49 3.46 -16.68
N TRP A 384 51.55 4.16 -17.07
CA TRP A 384 52.11 5.32 -16.40
C TRP A 384 51.65 6.61 -17.08
N GLY A 385 51.00 7.49 -16.32
CA GLY A 385 50.57 8.80 -16.79
C GLY A 385 51.77 9.66 -17.25
N PRO A 386 51.62 10.50 -18.29
CA PRO A 386 52.70 11.37 -18.78
C PRO A 386 53.30 12.25 -17.67
N LYS A 387 52.45 12.81 -16.80
CA LYS A 387 52.89 13.63 -15.68
C LYS A 387 53.64 12.83 -14.62
N SER A 388 53.26 11.57 -14.38
CA SER A 388 53.99 10.66 -13.48
C SER A 388 55.40 10.36 -13.96
N LEU A 389 55.57 10.19 -15.28
CA LEU A 389 56.87 10.02 -15.92
C LEU A 389 57.71 11.32 -15.84
N GLU A 390 57.11 12.48 -16.10
CA GLU A 390 57.79 13.80 -16.03
C GLU A 390 58.30 14.15 -14.62
N LYS A 391 57.58 13.76 -13.56
CA LYS A 391 57.96 14.07 -12.17
C LYS A 391 59.01 13.13 -11.55
N ASN A 392 59.64 12.23 -12.31
CA ASN A 392 60.62 11.25 -11.82
C ASN A 392 60.12 10.35 -10.65
N ILE A 393 58.81 10.12 -10.54
CA ILE A 393 58.21 9.30 -9.46
C ILE A 393 58.82 7.89 -9.40
N LEU A 394 59.13 7.33 -10.57
CA LEU A 394 59.79 6.04 -10.73
C LEU A 394 61.13 5.93 -10.01
N LYS A 395 61.97 6.98 -10.06
CA LYS A 395 63.25 6.99 -9.34
C LYS A 395 63.05 7.00 -7.83
N ALA A 396 61.99 7.65 -7.35
CA ALA A 396 61.64 7.70 -5.93
C ALA A 396 60.97 6.42 -5.40
N GLN A 397 60.82 5.37 -6.22
CA GLN A 397 60.21 4.09 -5.83
C GLN A 397 61.13 2.89 -6.11
N MET A 398 62.45 3.09 -6.28
CA MET A 398 63.43 2.08 -6.75
C MET A 398 63.01 1.40 -8.08
N ARG A 399 62.49 2.21 -9.01
CA ARG A 399 62.00 1.80 -10.35
C ARG A 399 62.57 2.68 -11.46
N GLY A 400 63.78 3.22 -11.25
CA GLY A 400 64.45 4.05 -12.23
C GLY A 400 64.72 3.30 -13.54
N GLY A 401 64.70 4.01 -14.66
CA GLY A 401 65.09 3.44 -15.95
C GLY A 401 64.01 2.67 -16.70
N PHE A 402 62.73 2.85 -16.37
CA PHE A 402 61.60 2.32 -17.13
C PHE A 402 61.66 2.74 -18.61
N ASP A 403 61.56 1.79 -19.52
CA ASP A 403 61.43 2.06 -20.95
C ASP A 403 59.97 2.40 -21.31
N VAL A 404 59.80 3.63 -21.80
CA VAL A 404 58.48 4.19 -22.18
C VAL A 404 57.84 3.41 -23.33
N SER A 405 58.61 2.63 -24.10
CA SER A 405 58.07 1.74 -25.15
C SER A 405 57.06 0.72 -24.59
N TYR A 406 57.22 0.28 -23.34
CA TYR A 406 56.32 -0.65 -22.65
C TYR A 406 55.16 0.04 -21.92
N ASN A 407 55.04 1.37 -22.02
CA ASN A 407 54.01 2.11 -21.29
C ASN A 407 52.60 1.92 -21.84
N THR A 408 52.48 1.76 -23.15
CA THR A 408 51.19 1.65 -23.83
C THR A 408 50.70 0.21 -23.83
N LEU A 409 49.65 -0.06 -23.06
CA LEU A 409 48.98 -1.34 -23.04
C LEU A 409 47.83 -1.32 -24.04
N ASN A 410 47.73 -2.36 -24.87
CA ASN A 410 46.62 -2.55 -25.79
C ASN A 410 45.86 -3.82 -25.39
N VAL A 411 44.62 -3.65 -24.91
CA VAL A 411 43.78 -4.75 -24.45
C VAL A 411 43.14 -5.43 -25.66
N SER A 412 43.55 -6.67 -25.92
CA SER A 412 43.03 -7.48 -27.02
C SER A 412 41.65 -8.05 -26.72
N TYR A 413 41.44 -8.51 -25.48
CA TYR A 413 40.16 -8.95 -24.92
C TYR A 413 40.30 -9.07 -23.39
N CYS A 414 39.20 -9.28 -22.67
CA CYS A 414 39.28 -9.71 -21.28
C CYS A 414 38.53 -11.01 -21.02
N LEU A 415 38.94 -11.69 -19.96
CA LEU A 415 38.27 -12.85 -19.40
C LEU A 415 37.69 -12.42 -18.05
N ALA A 416 36.39 -12.58 -17.87
CA ALA A 416 35.71 -12.20 -16.64
C ALA A 416 35.14 -13.44 -15.94
N GLU A 417 35.50 -13.60 -14.66
CA GLU A 417 35.00 -14.68 -13.80
C GLU A 417 33.52 -14.42 -13.50
N LYS A 418 32.64 -15.24 -14.08
CA LYS A 418 31.20 -15.08 -13.94
C LYS A 418 30.73 -15.59 -12.58
N GLU A 419 30.01 -14.75 -11.85
CA GLU A 419 29.39 -15.12 -10.58
C GLU A 419 27.97 -14.55 -10.51
N GLU A 420 26.97 -15.41 -10.29
CA GLU A 420 25.58 -14.99 -10.30
C GLU A 420 25.24 -14.10 -9.09
N GLN A 421 24.60 -12.97 -9.34
CA GLN A 421 24.16 -12.04 -8.30
C GLN A 421 23.28 -12.72 -7.26
N GLN A 422 23.70 -12.62 -5.99
CA GLN A 422 22.93 -13.11 -4.86
C GLN A 422 22.00 -12.01 -4.32
N CYS A 423 20.78 -12.39 -3.97
CA CYS A 423 19.81 -11.55 -3.32
C CYS A 423 19.28 -12.22 -2.06
N LYS A 424 19.04 -11.44 -1.02
CA LYS A 424 18.49 -11.88 0.26
C LYS A 424 17.07 -11.35 0.41
N ILE A 425 16.14 -12.18 0.87
CA ILE A 425 14.81 -11.75 1.31
C ILE A 425 14.78 -11.85 2.82
N GLY A 426 14.60 -10.72 3.48
CA GLY A 426 14.59 -10.62 4.94
C GLY A 426 13.22 -10.25 5.48
N VAL A 427 12.99 -10.60 6.75
CA VAL A 427 11.77 -10.32 7.50
C VAL A 427 12.15 -9.74 8.86
N PRO A 428 11.81 -8.48 9.16
CA PRO A 428 12.18 -7.82 10.41
C PRO A 428 11.19 -8.15 11.54
N ASN A 429 11.69 -8.78 12.61
CA ASN A 429 10.87 -9.24 13.74
C ASN A 429 10.16 -8.08 14.48
N LEU A 430 10.82 -6.91 14.60
CA LEU A 430 10.22 -5.75 15.23
C LEU A 430 8.95 -5.26 14.49
N LEU A 431 8.99 -5.19 13.16
CA LEU A 431 7.82 -4.76 12.39
C LEU A 431 6.71 -5.82 12.41
N LEU A 432 7.07 -7.11 12.39
CA LEU A 432 6.10 -8.20 12.59
C LEU A 432 5.40 -8.07 13.95
N LEU A 433 6.12 -7.77 15.03
CA LEU A 433 5.53 -7.55 16.35
C LEU A 433 4.54 -6.37 16.34
N VAL A 434 4.96 -5.21 15.81
CA VAL A 434 4.08 -4.03 15.72
C VAL A 434 2.81 -4.34 14.93
N ALA A 435 2.95 -5.03 13.80
CA ALA A 435 1.83 -5.42 12.96
C ALA A 435 0.93 -6.45 13.67
N LEU A 436 1.50 -7.43 14.38
CA LEU A 436 0.75 -8.40 15.19
C LEU A 436 -0.06 -7.71 16.29
N LEU A 437 0.53 -6.77 17.04
CA LEU A 437 -0.18 -6.02 18.08
C LEU A 437 -1.39 -5.27 17.50
N CYS A 438 -1.24 -4.65 16.33
CA CYS A 438 -2.36 -4.00 15.64
C CYS A 438 -3.46 -4.99 15.25
N VAL A 439 -3.11 -6.17 14.76
CA VAL A 439 -4.06 -7.23 14.41
C VAL A 439 -4.76 -7.78 15.66
N LEU A 440 -4.06 -7.97 16.77
CA LEU A 440 -4.65 -8.43 18.04
C LEU A 440 -5.63 -7.41 18.63
N VAL A 441 -5.30 -6.12 18.59
CA VAL A 441 -6.22 -5.04 18.97
C VAL A 441 -7.47 -5.07 18.09
N LYS A 442 -7.32 -5.25 16.78
CA LYS A 442 -8.48 -5.37 15.88
C LYS A 442 -9.32 -6.60 16.17
N LEU A 443 -8.68 -7.75 16.40
CA LEU A 443 -9.35 -8.99 16.72
C LEU A 443 -10.17 -8.86 18.01
N SER A 444 -9.59 -8.27 19.07
CA SER A 444 -10.30 -8.05 20.33
C SER A 444 -11.51 -7.13 20.16
N GLN A 445 -11.37 -6.04 19.40
CA GLN A 445 -12.50 -5.16 19.06
C GLN A 445 -13.57 -5.88 18.23
N CYS A 446 -13.19 -6.69 17.24
CA CYS A 446 -14.14 -7.45 16.42
C CYS A 446 -14.90 -8.48 17.26
N ILE A 447 -14.23 -9.19 18.17
CA ILE A 447 -14.86 -10.12 19.11
C ILE A 447 -15.82 -9.37 20.04
N PHE A 448 -15.40 -8.23 20.60
CA PHE A 448 -16.24 -7.42 21.46
C PHE A 448 -17.52 -6.95 20.74
N VAL A 449 -17.39 -6.42 19.51
CA VAL A 449 -18.54 -5.97 18.72
C VAL A 449 -19.44 -7.15 18.35
N MET A 450 -18.87 -8.30 17.99
CA MET A 450 -19.62 -9.52 17.69
C MET A 450 -20.45 -10.01 18.88
N VAL A 451 -19.87 -10.03 20.09
CA VAL A 451 -20.59 -10.47 21.30
C VAL A 451 -21.65 -9.44 21.67
N ARG A 452 -21.26 -8.16 21.74
CA ARG A 452 -22.11 -7.10 22.30
C ARG A 452 -23.25 -6.65 21.40
N TYR A 453 -23.02 -6.58 20.08
CA TYR A 453 -23.96 -5.97 19.13
C TYR A 453 -24.53 -6.95 18.11
N VAL A 454 -23.83 -8.06 17.80
CA VAL A 454 -24.30 -9.04 16.81
C VAL A 454 -24.96 -10.25 17.48
N SER A 455 -24.37 -10.78 18.55
CA SER A 455 -24.83 -12.03 19.19
C SER A 455 -25.87 -11.79 20.29
N ASN A 456 -25.69 -10.75 21.11
CA ASN A 456 -26.57 -10.46 22.23
C ASN A 456 -27.83 -9.66 21.87
N GLY A 457 -28.14 -9.46 20.57
CA GLY A 457 -29.43 -8.93 20.09
C GLY A 457 -29.87 -7.58 20.67
N THR A 458 -28.97 -6.80 21.27
CA THR A 458 -29.35 -5.63 22.08
C THR A 458 -29.50 -4.39 21.20
N GLY A 459 -30.64 -4.35 20.50
CA GLY A 459 -31.19 -3.18 19.83
C GLY A 459 -31.20 -3.30 18.32
N ASP A 460 -32.37 -3.07 17.71
CA ASP A 460 -32.58 -2.93 16.26
C ASP A 460 -31.57 -1.93 15.67
N LEU A 461 -30.40 -2.40 15.23
CA LEU A 461 -29.40 -1.56 14.59
C LEU A 461 -29.88 -1.25 13.18
N LEU A 462 -30.01 0.03 12.88
CA LEU A 462 -30.47 0.52 11.58
C LEU A 462 -29.28 0.65 10.63
N VAL A 463 -28.75 -0.50 10.21
CA VAL A 463 -27.51 -0.54 9.41
C VAL A 463 -27.77 -0.18 7.96
N THR A 464 -28.91 -0.59 7.41
CA THR A 464 -29.34 -0.30 6.05
C THR A 464 -30.52 0.68 6.04
N PRO A 465 -30.75 1.40 4.93
CA PRO A 465 -31.99 2.16 4.75
C PRO A 465 -33.24 1.29 4.90
N GLY A 466 -33.20 0.02 4.47
CA GLY A 466 -34.32 -0.91 4.64
C GLY A 466 -34.62 -1.21 6.10
N ASP A 467 -33.61 -1.36 6.96
CA ASP A 467 -33.81 -1.56 8.41
C ASP A 467 -34.55 -0.35 9.01
N ALA A 468 -34.18 0.85 8.58
CA ALA A 468 -34.85 2.07 9.00
C ALA A 468 -36.29 2.16 8.49
N ILE A 469 -36.53 1.89 7.20
CA ILE A 469 -37.89 1.88 6.63
C ILE A 469 -38.76 0.86 7.39
N LYS A 470 -38.26 -0.38 7.58
CA LYS A 470 -38.95 -1.43 8.35
C LYS A 470 -39.30 -0.93 9.76
N SER A 471 -38.31 -0.40 10.48
CA SER A 471 -38.52 0.09 11.85
C SER A 471 -39.52 1.25 11.90
N LEU A 472 -39.41 2.21 10.98
CA LEU A 472 -40.21 3.44 10.94
C LEU A 472 -41.63 3.22 10.41
N ILE A 473 -41.88 2.19 9.59
CA ILE A 473 -43.24 1.76 9.24
C ILE A 473 -43.89 1.07 10.45
N CYS A 474 -43.19 0.11 11.08
CA CYS A 474 -43.73 -0.62 12.24
C CYS A 474 -44.00 0.29 13.45
N ARG A 475 -43.14 1.30 13.65
CA ARG A 475 -43.28 2.34 14.67
C ARG A 475 -43.07 3.69 14.00
N PRO A 476 -44.13 4.37 13.55
CA PRO A 476 -44.03 5.71 12.98
C PRO A 476 -43.42 6.70 13.98
N ASP A 477 -42.61 7.63 13.48
CA ASP A 477 -41.99 8.66 14.31
C ASP A 477 -42.94 9.86 14.47
N PRO A 478 -43.35 10.19 15.71
CA PRO A 478 -44.32 11.25 15.94
C PRO A 478 -43.81 12.63 15.53
N THR A 479 -42.49 12.85 15.53
CA THR A 479 -41.89 14.17 15.23
C THR A 479 -41.96 14.54 13.75
N THR A 480 -42.23 13.57 12.87
CA THR A 480 -42.30 13.75 11.41
C THR A 480 -43.72 13.58 10.85
N THR A 481 -44.72 13.51 11.74
CA THR A 481 -46.14 13.44 11.36
C THR A 481 -46.51 14.66 10.52
N ARG A 482 -47.33 14.47 9.47
CA ARG A 482 -47.76 15.54 8.54
C ARG A 482 -46.60 16.22 7.76
N MET A 483 -45.49 15.51 7.54
CA MET A 483 -44.31 16.02 6.81
C MET A 483 -43.95 15.17 5.59
N CYS A 484 -44.92 14.51 4.92
CA CYS A 484 -44.62 13.48 3.90
C CYS A 484 -43.80 13.95 2.67
N THR A 485 -43.63 15.27 2.49
CA THR A 485 -42.82 15.88 1.43
C THR A 485 -41.42 16.33 1.88
N LEU A 486 -41.00 15.99 3.09
CA LEU A 486 -39.74 16.43 3.71
C LEU A 486 -38.51 15.92 2.93
N GLU A 487 -37.68 16.85 2.44
CA GLU A 487 -36.37 16.52 1.88
C GLU A 487 -35.24 16.77 2.89
N MET A 488 -34.12 16.07 2.75
CA MET A 488 -32.92 16.32 3.56
C MET A 488 -32.42 17.77 3.45
N ARG A 489 -32.66 18.44 2.32
CA ARG A 489 -32.28 19.85 2.11
C ARG A 489 -33.09 20.79 2.99
N ASP A 490 -34.37 20.48 3.20
CA ASP A 490 -35.24 21.26 4.07
C ASP A 490 -34.71 21.17 5.51
N VAL A 491 -34.37 19.97 5.99
CA VAL A 491 -33.76 19.75 7.30
C VAL A 491 -32.41 20.48 7.45
N GLN A 492 -31.55 20.40 6.43
CA GLN A 492 -30.23 21.04 6.45
C GLN A 492 -30.34 22.57 6.51
N PHE A 493 -31.24 23.15 5.71
CA PHE A 493 -31.48 24.59 5.68
C PHE A 493 -32.01 25.11 7.02
N THR A 494 -32.99 24.41 7.61
CA THR A 494 -33.53 24.75 8.92
C THR A 494 -32.44 24.71 10.00
N TRP A 495 -31.57 23.72 9.96
CA TRP A 495 -30.45 23.60 10.91
C TRP A 495 -29.39 24.69 10.76
N ASP A 496 -29.04 25.05 9.52
CA ASP A 496 -28.08 26.13 9.25
C ASP A 496 -28.63 27.50 9.71
N ARG A 497 -29.97 27.68 9.70
CA ARG A 497 -30.64 28.87 10.25
C ARG A 497 -30.50 28.97 11.77
N LEU A 498 -30.43 27.85 12.47
CA LEU A 498 -30.31 27.80 13.95
C LEU A 498 -28.91 28.05 14.42
N LEU A 499 -27.93 27.40 13.80
CA LEU A 499 -26.52 27.56 14.16
C LEU A 499 -25.94 28.93 13.75
N GLY A 500 -26.64 29.69 12.91
CA GLY A 500 -26.19 30.96 12.36
C GLY A 500 -26.95 32.16 12.90
N ALA A 501 -26.33 32.91 13.82
CA ALA A 501 -26.75 34.27 14.12
C ALA A 501 -26.83 35.12 12.83
N SER A 502 -28.03 35.63 12.53
CA SER A 502 -28.33 36.94 11.90
C SER A 502 -27.34 37.46 10.83
N ARG A 503 -27.76 37.47 9.55
CA ARG A 503 -27.70 38.61 8.58
C ARG A 503 -27.59 38.22 7.09
N ARG A 504 -27.14 37.02 6.71
CA ARG A 504 -26.85 36.71 5.28
C ARG A 504 -28.04 36.17 4.46
N TYR A 505 -29.13 35.75 5.10
CA TYR A 505 -30.28 35.09 4.44
C TYR A 505 -31.47 36.00 4.09
N LYS A 506 -31.35 37.33 4.24
CA LYS A 506 -32.43 38.30 3.94
C LYS A 506 -32.87 38.39 2.48
N GLY A 507 -32.15 37.76 1.54
CA GLY A 507 -32.42 37.87 0.10
C GLY A 507 -33.12 36.68 -0.56
N TYR A 508 -33.37 35.57 0.15
CA TYR A 508 -34.00 34.38 -0.45
C TYR A 508 -35.53 34.44 -0.29
N ARG A 509 -36.24 34.28 -1.41
CA ARG A 509 -37.70 34.41 -1.56
C ARG A 509 -38.44 33.54 -0.51
N ARG A 510 -39.51 34.07 0.09
CA ARG A 510 -40.50 33.37 0.94
C ARG A 510 -41.22 32.25 0.16
N GLU A 511 -40.51 31.22 -0.27
CA GLU A 511 -41.16 29.96 -0.63
C GLU A 511 -41.33 29.15 0.65
N ALA A 512 -42.53 28.63 0.91
CA ALA A 512 -42.81 27.77 2.05
C ALA A 512 -41.85 26.57 2.03
N TYR A 513 -40.98 26.50 3.04
CA TYR A 513 -40.18 25.30 3.31
C TYR A 513 -41.12 24.26 3.91
N GLY A 514 -40.92 22.97 3.62
CA GLY A 514 -41.86 21.93 4.03
C GLY A 514 -42.05 21.77 5.54
N VAL A 515 -41.26 22.48 6.36
CA VAL A 515 -41.31 22.48 7.82
C VAL A 515 -40.81 23.83 8.32
N GLU A 516 -41.55 24.46 9.24
CA GLU A 516 -41.13 25.69 9.94
C GLU A 516 -40.76 25.35 11.39
N MET A 517 -39.68 25.94 11.92
CA MET A 517 -39.28 25.67 13.29
C MET A 517 -39.99 26.63 14.26
N LEU A 518 -40.71 26.08 15.25
CA LEU A 518 -41.36 26.80 16.33
C LEU A 518 -40.47 26.78 17.58
N HIS A 519 -40.27 27.95 18.21
CA HIS A 519 -39.72 28.02 19.55
C HIS A 519 -40.84 27.71 20.55
N GLY A 520 -40.72 26.63 21.32
CA GLY A 520 -41.61 26.39 22.45
C GLY A 520 -41.15 27.17 23.68
N ASP A 521 -42.08 27.50 24.59
CA ASP A 521 -41.81 28.19 25.87
C ASP A 521 -40.98 27.35 26.87
N VAL A 522 -40.58 26.12 26.51
CA VAL A 522 -39.78 25.21 27.33
C VAL A 522 -38.67 24.62 26.47
N GLU A 523 -37.44 25.18 26.55
CA GLU A 523 -36.10 24.71 26.10
C GLU A 523 -35.93 23.85 24.80
N HIS A 524 -36.98 23.56 24.05
CA HIS A 524 -36.98 22.64 22.92
C HIS A 524 -37.61 23.32 21.71
N GLU A 525 -36.81 23.42 20.65
CA GLU A 525 -37.22 23.90 19.34
C GLU A 525 -37.94 22.76 18.61
N PHE A 526 -39.16 22.97 18.10
CA PHE A 526 -39.96 21.93 17.43
C PHE A 526 -40.09 22.20 15.92
N LEU A 527 -40.18 21.13 15.13
CA LEU A 527 -40.46 21.18 13.69
C LEU A 527 -41.98 21.14 13.47
N ALA A 528 -42.56 22.17 12.84
CA ALA A 528 -44.00 22.28 12.57
C ALA A 528 -44.34 21.78 11.16
N PRO A 529 -45.30 20.84 11.03
CA PRO A 529 -45.71 20.30 9.74
C PRO A 529 -46.48 21.31 8.88
N GLN A 530 -46.28 21.27 7.56
CA GLN A 530 -47.03 22.08 6.60
C GLN A 530 -47.35 21.27 5.33
N ALA A 531 -48.59 21.39 4.83
CA ALA A 531 -48.97 20.85 3.54
C ALA A 531 -48.14 21.52 2.41
N ARG A 532 -47.70 20.74 1.42
CA ARG A 532 -46.87 21.24 0.32
C ARG A 532 -47.37 20.76 -1.04
N GLN A 533 -47.40 21.66 -2.01
CA GLN A 533 -47.64 21.30 -3.40
C GLN A 533 -46.49 20.48 -3.98
N TRP A 534 -46.80 19.34 -4.59
CA TRP A 534 -45.81 18.53 -5.26
C TRP A 534 -45.30 19.19 -6.54
N LYS A 535 -43.99 19.39 -6.61
CA LYS A 535 -43.31 19.86 -7.82
C LYS A 535 -42.47 18.70 -8.35
N ALA A 536 -42.91 18.07 -9.42
CA ALA A 536 -42.14 17.00 -10.08
C ALA A 536 -40.76 17.54 -10.48
N GLN A 537 -39.69 16.97 -9.91
CA GLN A 537 -38.33 17.42 -10.19
C GLN A 537 -37.51 16.31 -10.85
N ARG A 538 -37.34 16.42 -12.18
CA ARG A 538 -36.39 15.59 -12.92
C ARG A 538 -34.95 15.93 -12.50
N ARG A 539 -34.40 15.21 -11.52
CA ARG A 539 -33.07 15.47 -10.94
C ARG A 539 -32.02 14.44 -11.41
N ARG A 540 -30.76 14.87 -11.49
CA ARG A 540 -29.58 14.00 -11.75
C ARG A 540 -29.01 13.49 -10.43
N PHE A 541 -28.31 12.35 -10.45
CA PHE A 541 -27.64 11.76 -9.27
C PHE A 541 -26.78 12.77 -8.50
N PHE A 542 -26.11 13.67 -9.21
CA PHE A 542 -25.34 14.76 -8.59
C PHE A 542 -26.14 15.57 -7.56
N ARG A 543 -27.43 15.84 -7.82
CA ARG A 543 -28.32 16.61 -6.93
C ARG A 543 -28.91 15.79 -5.79
N ALA A 544 -28.81 14.46 -5.81
CA ALA A 544 -29.26 13.62 -4.70
C ALA A 544 -28.37 13.73 -3.46
N LEU A 545 -27.16 14.25 -3.63
CA LEU A 545 -26.22 14.49 -2.55
C LEU A 545 -26.02 15.99 -2.31
N PRO A 546 -25.77 16.41 -1.07
CA PRO A 546 -25.37 17.77 -0.76
C PRO A 546 -24.05 18.16 -1.45
N ILE A 547 -23.94 19.42 -1.91
CA ILE A 547 -22.75 19.90 -2.61
C ILE A 547 -21.49 19.89 -1.73
N ASN A 548 -21.65 20.07 -0.42
CA ASN A 548 -20.54 20.00 0.54
C ASN A 548 -19.91 18.60 0.60
N VAL A 549 -20.67 17.52 0.36
CA VAL A 549 -20.12 16.16 0.28
C VAL A 549 -19.21 16.04 -0.94
N TRP A 550 -19.66 16.53 -2.10
CA TRP A 550 -18.85 16.58 -3.32
C TRP A 550 -17.57 17.41 -3.12
N LEU A 551 -17.71 18.64 -2.61
CA LEU A 551 -16.58 19.55 -2.39
C LEU A 551 -15.56 18.95 -1.43
N ARG A 552 -15.99 18.37 -0.30
CA ARG A 552 -15.06 17.75 0.67
C ARG A 552 -14.35 16.54 0.09
N THR A 553 -15.07 15.66 -0.60
CA THR A 553 -14.46 14.47 -1.19
C THR A 553 -13.48 14.85 -2.30
N TYR A 554 -13.87 15.73 -3.23
CA TYR A 554 -12.99 16.14 -4.33
C TYR A 554 -11.87 17.08 -3.91
N ALA A 555 -12.02 17.87 -2.84
CA ALA A 555 -10.91 18.65 -2.29
C ALA A 555 -9.75 17.73 -1.86
N ILE A 556 -10.05 16.62 -1.17
CA ILE A 556 -9.03 15.64 -0.77
C ILE A 556 -8.45 14.93 -2.00
N LEU A 557 -9.29 14.42 -2.90
CA LEU A 557 -8.82 13.68 -4.08
C LEU A 557 -7.97 14.56 -5.01
N LEU A 558 -8.38 15.80 -5.25
CA LEU A 558 -7.62 16.74 -6.07
C LEU A 558 -6.35 17.20 -5.37
N ALA A 559 -6.34 17.39 -4.05
CA ALA A 559 -5.11 17.69 -3.31
C ALA A 559 -4.08 16.56 -3.45
N VAL A 560 -4.51 15.29 -3.36
CA VAL A 560 -3.63 14.13 -3.59
C VAL A 560 -3.11 14.10 -5.02
N LEU A 561 -3.97 14.36 -6.02
CA LEU A 561 -3.57 14.41 -7.43
C LEU A 561 -2.57 15.54 -7.70
N ILE A 562 -2.82 16.75 -7.18
CA ILE A 562 -1.93 17.91 -7.33
C ILE A 562 -0.59 17.64 -6.65
N ALA A 563 -0.59 17.08 -5.44
CA ALA A 563 0.63 16.69 -4.74
C ALA A 563 1.42 15.65 -5.55
N ALA A 564 0.76 14.63 -6.10
CA ALA A 564 1.41 13.63 -6.94
C ALA A 564 2.03 14.24 -8.21
N ILE A 565 1.33 15.16 -8.89
CA ILE A 565 1.85 15.88 -10.07
C ILE A 565 3.03 16.77 -9.67
N TYR A 566 2.96 17.47 -8.55
CA TYR A 566 4.06 18.30 -8.04
C TYR A 566 5.30 17.46 -7.73
N TYR A 567 5.14 16.34 -7.02
CA TYR A 567 6.26 15.43 -6.76
C TYR A 567 6.80 14.78 -8.04
N PHE A 568 5.94 14.50 -9.03
CA PHE A 568 6.39 14.03 -10.34
C PHE A 568 7.20 15.09 -11.09
N TYR A 569 6.78 16.36 -11.03
CA TYR A 569 7.55 17.49 -11.58
C TYR A 569 8.94 17.60 -10.92
N GLN A 570 8.99 17.54 -9.58
CA GLN A 570 10.27 17.59 -8.85
C GLN A 570 11.15 16.36 -9.14
N ALA A 571 10.56 15.17 -9.17
CA ALA A 571 11.26 13.92 -9.46
C ALA A 571 11.85 13.86 -10.88
N THR A 572 11.34 14.67 -11.81
CA THR A 572 11.82 14.76 -13.21
C THR A 572 12.69 15.99 -13.45
N GLY A 573 13.13 16.70 -12.40
CA GLY A 573 13.93 17.92 -12.52
C GLY A 573 13.22 19.02 -13.32
N GLY A 574 11.89 19.06 -13.24
CA GLY A 574 11.03 20.05 -13.90
C GLY A 574 10.67 19.76 -15.36
N LYS A 575 11.02 18.59 -15.91
CA LYS A 575 10.84 18.28 -17.34
C LYS A 575 9.61 17.44 -17.67
N PHE A 576 8.93 16.86 -16.67
CA PHE A 576 7.83 15.89 -16.85
C PHE A 576 8.18 14.67 -17.72
N GLN A 577 9.47 14.35 -17.84
CA GLN A 577 9.95 13.20 -18.61
C GLN A 577 10.30 12.06 -17.67
N ALA A 578 9.53 10.97 -17.73
CA ALA A 578 9.81 9.77 -16.95
C ALA A 578 11.07 9.06 -17.48
N SER A 579 11.91 8.61 -16.57
CA SER A 579 13.19 7.95 -16.84
C SER A 579 13.47 6.86 -15.79
N GLY A 580 14.47 6.02 -16.05
CA GLY A 580 14.85 4.92 -15.16
C GLY A 580 14.00 3.67 -15.36
N ALA A 581 13.91 2.85 -14.31
CA ALA A 581 13.19 1.59 -14.30
C ALA A 581 11.87 1.70 -13.53
N PHE A 582 10.88 0.87 -13.92
CA PHE A 582 9.66 0.70 -13.15
C PHE A 582 9.95 -0.02 -11.83
N GLY A 583 9.50 0.53 -10.69
CA GLY A 583 9.66 -0.10 -9.38
C GLY A 583 11.09 -0.03 -8.83
N SER A 584 11.44 -0.99 -7.96
CA SER A 584 12.72 -0.99 -7.25
C SER A 584 13.91 -1.27 -8.18
N SER A 585 14.84 -0.31 -8.27
CA SER A 585 16.07 -0.42 -9.04
C SER A 585 17.15 0.52 -8.48
N GLY A 586 18.42 0.10 -8.60
CA GLY A 586 19.58 0.94 -8.27
C GLY A 586 19.91 2.00 -9.34
N ILE A 587 19.27 1.94 -10.51
CA ILE A 587 19.39 2.95 -11.59
C ILE A 587 18.48 4.16 -11.32
N ASN A 588 17.48 3.99 -10.46
CA ASN A 588 16.56 5.06 -10.12
C ASN A 588 17.20 6.01 -9.11
N ASN A 589 16.69 7.24 -9.08
CA ASN A 589 17.13 8.24 -8.12
C ASN A 589 16.66 7.90 -6.70
N PHE A 590 17.46 8.33 -5.73
CA PHE A 590 17.15 8.22 -4.31
C PHE A 590 16.73 9.58 -3.75
N VAL A 591 15.91 9.57 -2.70
CA VAL A 591 15.50 10.78 -1.99
C VAL A 591 16.69 11.30 -1.17
N THR A 592 17.20 12.47 -1.56
CA THR A 592 18.20 13.24 -0.80
C THR A 592 17.49 14.44 -0.18
N LEU A 593 17.41 14.59 1.16
CA LEU A 593 17.07 15.92 1.71
C LEU A 593 18.30 16.81 1.65
N ASP A 594 18.10 18.01 1.10
CA ASP A 594 19.11 19.06 0.99
C ASP A 594 19.75 19.41 2.33
N GLY A 595 21.08 19.52 2.31
CA GLY A 595 21.94 19.93 3.41
C GLY A 595 21.88 21.43 3.70
N SER A 596 20.71 21.98 4.03
CA SER A 596 20.62 23.37 4.54
C SER A 596 21.27 23.57 5.91
N LEU A 597 21.93 22.54 6.46
CA LEU A 597 22.68 22.56 7.72
C LEU A 597 24.16 22.14 7.57
N GLY A 598 24.71 22.13 6.35
CA GLY A 598 26.17 22.20 6.15
C GLY A 598 27.00 21.01 6.65
N LEU A 599 26.39 19.83 6.85
CA LEU A 599 27.11 18.57 7.08
C LEU A 599 26.52 17.49 6.17
N SER A 600 27.27 17.15 5.13
CA SER A 600 26.96 16.16 4.11
C SER A 600 27.04 14.73 4.65
N ASN A 601 25.95 14.22 5.22
CA ASN A 601 25.71 12.78 5.41
C ASN A 601 24.35 12.44 4.81
N GLN A 602 24.38 12.13 3.52
CA GLN A 602 23.23 11.83 2.67
C GLN A 602 22.51 10.55 3.17
N PHE A 603 21.28 10.71 3.67
CA PHE A 603 20.21 9.71 3.87
C PHE A 603 20.55 8.23 4.13
N THR A 604 21.53 8.00 5.00
CA THR A 604 21.64 6.78 5.79
C THR A 604 21.00 7.05 7.15
N GLY A 605 19.85 6.46 7.43
CA GLY A 605 19.05 6.76 8.63
C GLY A 605 18.48 5.52 9.31
N ASP A 606 17.87 5.72 10.48
CA ASP A 606 17.13 4.68 11.21
C ASP A 606 16.12 4.00 10.27
N PHE A 607 16.24 2.68 10.09
CA PHE A 607 15.38 1.86 9.23
C PHE A 607 13.89 2.20 9.36
N VAL A 608 13.41 2.34 10.60
CA VAL A 608 12.00 2.67 10.89
C VAL A 608 11.59 4.00 10.27
N ARG A 609 12.44 5.03 10.28
CA ARG A 609 12.13 6.34 9.70
C ARG A 609 11.99 6.24 8.17
N LEU A 610 12.88 5.50 7.52
CA LEU A 610 12.84 5.29 6.07
C LEU A 610 11.61 4.46 5.67
N VAL A 611 11.26 3.44 6.46
CA VAL A 611 10.03 2.66 6.29
C VAL A 611 8.80 3.56 6.39
N LEU A 612 8.72 4.42 7.40
CA LEU A 612 7.62 5.37 7.56
C LEU A 612 7.50 6.28 6.34
N LEU A 613 8.61 6.91 5.91
CA LEU A 613 8.63 7.82 4.77
C LEU A 613 8.17 7.16 3.47
N ALA A 614 8.69 5.95 3.17
CA ALA A 614 8.34 5.20 1.97
C ALA A 614 6.86 4.77 1.93
N ASN A 615 6.20 4.72 3.09
CA ASN A 615 4.82 4.24 3.23
C ASN A 615 3.75 5.34 3.49
N ILE A 616 4.14 6.61 3.61
CA ILE A 616 3.20 7.74 3.74
C ILE A 616 2.18 7.79 2.59
N PRO A 617 2.57 7.64 1.30
CA PRO A 617 1.61 7.67 0.19
C PRO A 617 0.49 6.63 0.31
N GLN A 618 0.81 5.45 0.85
CA GLN A 618 -0.12 4.35 1.05
C GLN A 618 -1.16 4.72 2.10
N LEU A 619 -0.77 5.35 3.21
CA LEU A 619 -1.72 5.86 4.20
C LEU A 619 -2.67 6.90 3.60
N ILE A 620 -2.16 7.84 2.81
CA ILE A 620 -2.95 8.87 2.12
C ILE A 620 -3.95 8.23 1.15
N LEU A 621 -3.52 7.22 0.38
CA LEU A 621 -4.40 6.48 -0.52
C LEU A 621 -5.52 5.74 0.22
N SER A 622 -5.24 5.14 1.38
CA SER A 622 -6.26 4.48 2.19
C SER A 622 -7.30 5.45 2.76
N ILE A 623 -6.87 6.64 3.20
CA ILE A 623 -7.80 7.72 3.61
C ILE A 623 -8.67 8.16 2.42
N SER A 624 -8.05 8.34 1.25
CA SER A 624 -8.75 8.69 0.01
C SER A 624 -9.77 7.63 -0.39
N TYR A 625 -9.43 6.35 -0.25
CA TYR A 625 -10.31 5.22 -0.52
C TYR A 625 -11.56 5.23 0.38
N LEU A 626 -11.43 5.52 1.68
CA LEU A 626 -12.59 5.60 2.58
C LEU A 626 -13.58 6.69 2.16
N GLN A 627 -13.09 7.84 1.72
CA GLN A 627 -13.92 8.94 1.22
C GLN A 627 -14.59 8.58 -0.12
N PHE A 628 -13.81 8.00 -1.04
CA PHE A 628 -14.32 7.51 -2.33
C PHE A 628 -15.41 6.45 -2.14
N ASN A 629 -15.16 5.46 -1.27
CA ASN A 629 -16.11 4.40 -0.95
C ASN A 629 -17.39 4.96 -0.31
N SER A 630 -17.27 5.95 0.59
CA SER A 630 -18.41 6.65 1.17
C SER A 630 -19.26 7.38 0.13
N LEU A 631 -18.63 8.10 -0.81
CA LEU A 631 -19.32 8.80 -1.89
C LEU A 631 -20.10 7.83 -2.80
N ILE A 632 -19.42 6.79 -3.30
CA ILE A 632 -20.03 5.77 -4.15
C ILE A 632 -21.20 5.08 -3.44
N THR A 633 -21.03 4.74 -2.15
CA THR A 633 -22.08 4.13 -1.33
C THR A 633 -23.33 5.00 -1.30
N LYS A 634 -23.19 6.30 -1.04
CA LYS A 634 -24.32 7.24 -1.00
C LYS A 634 -25.01 7.42 -2.36
N ILE A 635 -24.28 7.39 -3.47
CA ILE A 635 -24.86 7.42 -4.83
C ILE A 635 -25.75 6.20 -5.05
N PHE A 636 -25.30 5.00 -4.68
CA PHE A 636 -26.08 3.78 -4.86
C PHE A 636 -27.26 3.68 -3.90
N MET A 637 -27.14 4.18 -2.67
CA MET A 637 -28.29 4.31 -1.77
C MET A 637 -29.36 5.23 -2.34
N ALA A 638 -28.97 6.39 -2.89
CA ALA A 638 -29.91 7.30 -3.53
C ALA A 638 -30.60 6.65 -4.73
N LYS A 639 -29.89 5.78 -5.47
CA LYS A 639 -30.48 4.97 -6.53
C LYS A 639 -31.51 3.97 -6.00
N GLU A 640 -31.15 3.20 -4.96
CA GLU A 640 -32.02 2.20 -4.35
C GLU A 640 -33.30 2.83 -3.80
N TRP A 641 -33.17 3.97 -3.10
CA TRP A 641 -34.29 4.78 -2.62
C TRP A 641 -35.21 5.21 -3.78
N ALA A 642 -34.67 5.89 -4.79
CA ALA A 642 -35.45 6.43 -5.89
C ALA A 642 -36.21 5.34 -6.70
N GLN A 643 -35.63 4.14 -6.81
CA GLN A 643 -36.27 3.00 -7.49
C GLN A 643 -37.55 2.50 -6.80
N MET A 644 -37.74 2.78 -5.51
CA MET A 644 -38.95 2.42 -4.77
C MET A 644 -40.17 3.25 -5.18
N SER A 645 -40.01 4.36 -5.92
CA SER A 645 -41.14 5.12 -6.47
C SER A 645 -41.63 4.59 -7.82
N THR A 646 -40.79 3.83 -8.52
CA THR A 646 -41.11 3.34 -9.88
C THR A 646 -41.78 1.98 -9.88
N GLU A 647 -41.34 1.07 -9.01
CA GLU A 647 -41.74 -0.34 -8.99
C GLU A 647 -41.86 -0.83 -7.55
N TYR A 648 -42.72 -1.82 -7.31
CA TYR A 648 -42.79 -2.52 -6.03
C TYR A 648 -41.51 -3.32 -5.81
N ARG A 649 -40.77 -3.00 -4.74
CA ARG A 649 -39.47 -3.63 -4.43
C ARG A 649 -39.43 -4.13 -3.00
N PRO A 650 -38.77 -5.28 -2.75
CA PRO A 650 -38.57 -5.77 -1.40
C PRO A 650 -37.54 -4.90 -0.67
N LEU A 651 -37.74 -4.69 0.63
CA LEU A 651 -36.77 -4.00 1.47
C LEU A 651 -35.53 -4.88 1.69
N ARG A 652 -34.35 -4.29 1.52
CA ARG A 652 -33.08 -4.92 1.84
C ARG A 652 -32.75 -4.66 3.30
N VAL A 653 -32.82 -5.69 4.13
CA VAL A 653 -32.68 -5.60 5.58
C VAL A 653 -31.64 -6.58 6.11
N THR A 654 -31.23 -6.35 7.36
CA THR A 654 -30.34 -7.22 8.12
C THR A 654 -31.03 -8.54 8.48
N GLU A 655 -32.28 -8.48 8.94
CA GLU A 655 -33.09 -9.64 9.35
C GLU A 655 -34.39 -9.73 8.52
N PRO A 656 -34.36 -10.45 7.38
CA PRO A 656 -35.48 -10.48 6.45
C PRO A 656 -36.63 -11.34 6.97
N GLN A 657 -37.84 -10.84 6.79
CA GLN A 657 -39.12 -11.51 7.01
C GLN A 657 -40.02 -11.30 5.78
N GLY A 658 -40.90 -12.27 5.47
CA GLY A 658 -41.78 -12.19 4.30
C GLY A 658 -41.01 -12.10 2.97
N ASP A 659 -41.35 -11.09 2.17
CA ASP A 659 -40.75 -10.82 0.85
C ASP A 659 -39.41 -10.06 0.92
N GLN A 660 -38.99 -9.63 2.11
CA GLN A 660 -37.74 -8.88 2.31
C GLN A 660 -36.51 -9.69 1.88
N VAL A 661 -35.46 -8.98 1.45
CA VAL A 661 -34.21 -9.61 1.01
C VAL A 661 -33.07 -9.33 2.00
N SER A 662 -32.26 -10.35 2.26
CA SER A 662 -31.08 -10.21 3.12
C SER A 662 -29.97 -9.41 2.43
N THR A 663 -29.10 -8.78 3.22
CA THR A 663 -27.91 -8.10 2.72
C THR A 663 -26.62 -8.82 3.13
N TYR A 664 -25.71 -9.05 2.16
CA TYR A 664 -24.39 -9.64 2.41
C TYR A 664 -23.32 -8.59 2.76
N ARG A 665 -23.29 -7.45 2.04
CA ARG A 665 -22.53 -6.24 2.41
C ARG A 665 -23.50 -5.14 2.78
N LEU A 666 -23.14 -4.30 3.75
CA LEU A 666 -24.08 -3.37 4.38
C LEU A 666 -24.68 -2.35 3.40
N GLN A 667 -23.98 -1.88 2.36
CA GLN A 667 -24.62 -1.05 1.31
C GLN A 667 -24.17 -1.27 -0.15
N LEU A 668 -22.88 -1.51 -0.44
CA LEU A 668 -22.42 -1.53 -1.84
C LEU A 668 -22.49 -2.95 -2.47
N PRO A 669 -23.20 -3.15 -3.60
CA PRO A 669 -23.24 -4.44 -4.29
C PRO A 669 -21.88 -4.90 -4.78
N TYR A 670 -21.62 -6.22 -4.82
CA TYR A 670 -20.31 -6.79 -5.22
C TYR A 670 -19.82 -6.36 -6.61
N ARG A 671 -20.74 -6.21 -7.58
CA ARG A 671 -20.43 -5.69 -8.93
C ARG A 671 -19.76 -4.32 -8.96
N TRP A 672 -19.87 -3.54 -7.88
CA TRP A 672 -19.19 -2.24 -7.72
C TRP A 672 -18.14 -2.29 -6.61
N GLY A 673 -18.43 -2.97 -5.51
CA GLY A 673 -17.49 -3.10 -4.41
C GLY A 673 -16.22 -3.89 -4.75
N VAL A 674 -16.30 -4.93 -5.60
CA VAL A 674 -15.11 -5.70 -6.02
C VAL A 674 -14.20 -4.85 -6.91
N PRO A 675 -14.68 -4.19 -7.99
CA PRO A 675 -13.86 -3.27 -8.77
C PRO A 675 -13.22 -2.15 -7.94
N CYS A 676 -13.93 -1.56 -6.98
CA CYS A 676 -13.34 -0.54 -6.10
C CYS A 676 -12.20 -1.09 -5.23
N ILE A 677 -12.34 -2.31 -4.72
CA ILE A 677 -11.27 -2.98 -3.96
C ILE A 677 -10.09 -3.29 -4.87
N LEU A 678 -10.32 -3.83 -6.07
CA LEU A 678 -9.25 -4.14 -7.03
C LEU A 678 -8.51 -2.86 -7.46
N ALA A 679 -9.22 -1.76 -7.73
CA ALA A 679 -8.61 -0.47 -8.03
C ALA A 679 -7.78 0.06 -6.86
N SER A 680 -8.24 -0.13 -5.62
CA SER A 680 -7.47 0.22 -4.42
C SER A 680 -6.19 -0.61 -4.32
N VAL A 681 -6.27 -1.94 -4.47
CA VAL A 681 -5.10 -2.84 -4.48
C VAL A 681 -4.09 -2.43 -5.55
N LEU A 682 -4.57 -2.12 -6.76
CA LEU A 682 -3.73 -1.65 -7.86
C LEU A 682 -3.02 -0.33 -7.52
N LEU A 683 -3.75 0.67 -7.02
CA LEU A 683 -3.19 1.96 -6.63
C LEU A 683 -2.17 1.84 -5.50
N HIS A 684 -2.41 0.96 -4.52
CA HIS A 684 -1.47 0.68 -3.44
C HIS A 684 -0.19 0.01 -3.93
N TRP A 685 -0.30 -0.94 -4.87
CA TRP A 685 0.86 -1.57 -5.50
C TRP A 685 1.67 -0.59 -6.37
N LEU A 686 0.98 0.28 -7.11
CA LEU A 686 1.63 1.35 -7.86
C LEU A 686 2.32 2.35 -6.93
N ALA A 687 1.72 2.68 -5.79
CA ALA A 687 2.35 3.55 -4.79
C ALA A 687 3.60 2.93 -4.18
N SER A 688 3.59 1.64 -3.82
CA SER A 688 4.80 0.94 -3.36
C SER A 688 5.85 0.76 -4.45
N SER A 689 5.46 0.82 -5.73
CA SER A 689 6.41 0.83 -6.86
C SER A 689 6.92 2.25 -7.16
N SER A 690 6.18 3.27 -6.74
CA SER A 690 6.51 4.69 -6.94
C SER A 690 7.54 5.19 -5.93
N CYS A 691 7.36 4.82 -4.66
CA CYS A 691 8.26 5.14 -3.55
C CYS A 691 8.50 3.86 -2.77
N TYR A 692 9.76 3.43 -2.67
CA TYR A 692 10.13 2.14 -2.11
C TYR A 692 11.39 2.24 -1.26
N LEU A 693 11.54 1.28 -0.36
CA LEU A 693 12.78 1.09 0.38
C LEU A 693 13.75 0.27 -0.48
N PHE A 694 14.90 0.83 -0.80
CA PHE A 694 15.99 0.17 -1.50
C PHE A 694 17.02 -0.33 -0.50
N MET A 695 17.40 -1.60 -0.64
CA MET A 695 18.41 -2.24 0.18
C MET A 695 19.45 -2.92 -0.71
N ALA A 696 20.71 -2.62 -0.43
CA ALA A 696 21.84 -3.28 -1.06
C ALA A 696 22.84 -3.72 0.00
N ASP A 697 23.53 -4.81 -0.28
CA ASP A 697 24.63 -5.35 0.50
C ASP A 697 25.87 -5.44 -0.40
N GLY A 698 27.06 -5.67 0.15
CA GLY A 698 28.29 -5.82 -0.64
C GLY A 698 29.07 -4.53 -0.90
N GLY A 699 28.64 -3.39 -0.35
CA GLY A 699 29.44 -2.17 -0.23
C GLY A 699 29.45 -1.21 -1.41
N PHE A 700 28.93 -1.58 -2.60
CA PHE A 700 28.93 -0.67 -3.75
C PHE A 700 28.09 0.59 -3.53
N TYR A 701 26.89 0.45 -2.94
CA TYR A 701 26.03 1.61 -2.63
C TYR A 701 26.35 2.27 -1.28
N GLY A 702 27.26 1.70 -0.48
CA GLY A 702 27.67 2.26 0.80
C GLY A 702 28.89 3.18 0.65
N SER A 703 29.21 3.94 1.71
CA SER A 703 30.51 4.61 1.77
C SER A 703 31.63 3.57 1.93
N ILE A 704 32.74 3.77 1.21
CA ILE A 704 33.98 2.96 1.32
C ILE A 704 34.53 3.01 2.77
N MET A 705 34.20 4.08 3.50
CA MET A 705 34.57 4.29 4.92
C MET A 705 33.56 3.70 5.93
N GLY A 706 32.54 2.98 5.45
CA GLY A 706 31.40 2.58 6.26
C GLY A 706 30.24 3.57 6.09
N SER A 707 29.08 3.03 5.73
CA SER A 707 27.84 3.78 5.65
C SER A 707 27.46 4.33 7.05
N PRO A 708 27.01 5.59 7.20
CA PRO A 708 26.44 6.09 8.45
C PRO A 708 25.11 5.41 8.83
N THR A 709 24.73 4.29 8.20
CA THR A 709 23.72 3.36 8.72
C THR A 709 24.27 2.74 10.01
N THR A 710 24.05 3.52 11.06
CA THR A 710 24.14 3.28 12.48
C THR A 710 24.65 1.91 12.92
N SER A 711 25.56 1.98 13.89
CA SER A 711 26.14 0.96 14.79
C SER A 711 25.14 0.01 15.50
N ALA A 712 23.93 -0.19 14.98
CA ALA A 712 22.89 -1.08 15.45
C ALA A 712 22.37 -1.97 14.30
N ASN A 713 23.27 -2.61 13.55
CA ASN A 713 22.93 -3.58 12.50
C ASN A 713 22.17 -4.78 13.10
N SER A 714 20.85 -4.73 12.97
CA SER A 714 19.92 -5.78 13.39
C SER A 714 18.98 -6.18 12.24
N MET A 715 19.42 -6.01 10.98
CA MET A 715 18.66 -6.44 9.79
C MET A 715 19.27 -7.61 9.02
N GLY A 716 20.34 -8.23 9.55
CA GLY A 716 21.02 -9.34 8.86
C GLY A 716 21.79 -8.91 7.60
N LEU A 717 22.07 -7.61 7.45
CA LEU A 717 22.97 -7.04 6.45
C LEU A 717 24.40 -6.99 7.00
N SER A 718 25.39 -6.96 6.10
CA SER A 718 26.79 -6.76 6.49
C SER A 718 27.04 -5.34 7.02
N GLY A 719 28.25 -5.10 7.56
CA GLY A 719 28.70 -3.75 7.95
C GLY A 719 28.71 -2.72 6.81
N PHE A 720 28.59 -3.18 5.56
CA PHE A 720 28.56 -2.37 4.34
C PHE A 720 27.16 -2.28 3.71
N GLY A 721 26.11 -2.62 4.48
CA GLY A 721 24.73 -2.51 4.03
C GLY A 721 24.32 -1.05 3.74
N PHE A 722 23.56 -0.86 2.67
CA PHE A 722 23.00 0.42 2.25
C PHE A 722 21.48 0.36 2.26
N ILE A 723 20.85 1.40 2.82
CA ILE A 723 19.39 1.52 2.92
C ILE A 723 18.99 2.95 2.59
N ALA A 724 18.13 3.11 1.59
CA ALA A 724 17.63 4.41 1.17
C ALA A 724 16.19 4.33 0.66
N VAL A 725 15.53 5.48 0.53
CA VAL A 725 14.23 5.58 -0.14
C VAL A 725 14.47 5.93 -1.61
N GLY A 726 14.10 5.01 -2.50
CA GLY A 726 14.15 5.21 -3.95
C GLY A 726 12.78 5.58 -4.51
N TYR A 727 12.76 6.24 -5.67
CA TYR A 727 11.52 6.55 -6.37
C TYR A 727 11.58 6.24 -7.87
N SER A 728 10.45 5.80 -8.44
CA SER A 728 10.31 5.49 -9.87
C SER A 728 9.37 6.49 -10.54
N THR A 729 9.92 7.34 -11.42
CA THR A 729 9.12 8.34 -12.16
C THR A 729 8.09 7.68 -13.08
N ILE A 730 8.41 6.52 -13.68
CA ILE A 730 7.49 5.74 -14.51
C ILE A 730 6.30 5.25 -13.67
N ALA A 731 6.57 4.68 -12.48
CA ALA A 731 5.50 4.19 -11.62
C ALA A 731 4.61 5.34 -11.10
N ILE A 732 5.21 6.50 -10.75
CA ILE A 732 4.46 7.70 -10.34
C ILE A 732 3.52 8.16 -11.47
N MET A 733 4.02 8.22 -12.71
CA MET A 733 3.21 8.61 -13.87
C MET A 733 2.02 7.66 -14.07
N VAL A 734 2.26 6.34 -14.03
CA VAL A 734 1.19 5.33 -14.16
C VAL A 734 0.18 5.47 -13.00
N ALA A 735 0.66 5.68 -11.78
CA ALA A 735 -0.21 5.91 -10.61
C ALA A 735 -1.12 7.14 -10.79
N ILE A 736 -0.57 8.26 -11.29
CA ILE A 736 -1.34 9.48 -11.58
C ILE A 736 -2.45 9.22 -12.59
N VAL A 737 -2.13 8.54 -13.70
CA VAL A 737 -3.11 8.22 -14.75
C VAL A 737 -4.23 7.33 -14.20
N VAL A 738 -3.87 6.24 -13.51
CA VAL A 738 -4.87 5.33 -12.93
C VAL A 738 -5.73 6.05 -11.89
N PHE A 739 -5.13 6.87 -11.03
CA PHE A 739 -5.85 7.64 -10.02
C PHE A 739 -6.83 8.64 -10.66
N ALA A 740 -6.40 9.38 -11.69
CA ALA A 740 -7.25 10.31 -12.44
C ALA A 740 -8.46 9.62 -13.08
N VAL A 741 -8.26 8.43 -13.67
CA VAL A 741 -9.36 7.63 -14.23
C VAL A 741 -10.34 7.21 -13.12
N VAL A 742 -9.85 6.68 -11.99
CA VAL A 742 -10.69 6.22 -10.88
C VAL A 742 -11.55 7.36 -10.30
N ILE A 743 -10.98 8.55 -10.07
CA ILE A 743 -11.73 9.67 -9.49
C ILE A 743 -12.76 10.29 -10.46
N SER A 744 -12.67 10.00 -11.76
CA SER A 744 -13.66 10.44 -12.76
C SER A 744 -14.95 9.61 -12.74
N VAL A 745 -14.88 8.34 -12.30
CA VAL A 745 -16.02 7.39 -12.32
C VAL A 745 -17.25 7.91 -11.56
N PRO A 746 -17.16 8.42 -10.31
CA PRO A 746 -18.33 8.96 -9.61
C PRO A 746 -18.96 10.16 -10.33
N LEU A 747 -18.16 11.02 -10.99
CA LEU A 747 -18.68 12.16 -11.76
C LEU A 747 -19.50 11.68 -12.95
N LEU A 748 -18.94 10.75 -13.73
CA LEU A 748 -19.61 10.17 -14.90
C LEU A 748 -20.91 9.45 -14.51
N LEU A 749 -20.90 8.69 -13.42
CA LEU A 749 -22.11 8.05 -12.88
C LEU A 749 -23.14 9.10 -12.43
N SER A 750 -22.69 10.22 -11.86
CA SER A 750 -23.56 11.25 -11.29
C SER A 750 -24.23 12.15 -12.33
N MET A 751 -23.75 12.12 -13.57
CA MET A 751 -24.41 12.77 -14.71
C MET A 751 -25.72 12.07 -15.11
N ARG A 752 -25.93 10.81 -14.73
CA ARG A 752 -27.16 10.07 -15.04
C ARG A 752 -28.37 10.62 -14.26
N ARG A 753 -29.57 10.43 -14.81
CA ARG A 753 -30.84 10.82 -14.19
C ARG A 753 -31.21 9.84 -13.08
N LEU A 754 -31.76 10.35 -11.98
CA LEU A 754 -32.42 9.48 -10.98
C LEU A 754 -33.74 8.96 -11.57
N PRO A 755 -34.09 7.69 -11.32
CA PRO A 755 -35.39 7.14 -11.71
C PRO A 755 -36.51 7.65 -10.78
N GLY A 756 -37.70 7.87 -11.33
CA GLY A 756 -38.90 8.16 -10.55
C GLY A 756 -38.99 9.58 -9.96
N ASP A 757 -40.09 9.82 -9.25
CA ASP A 757 -40.43 11.09 -8.62
C ASP A 757 -40.64 10.84 -7.11
N MET A 758 -39.55 10.89 -6.34
CA MET A 758 -39.50 10.62 -4.91
C MET A 758 -38.76 11.73 -4.16
N VAL A 759 -39.11 11.95 -2.89
CA VAL A 759 -38.38 12.87 -2.00
C VAL A 759 -36.91 12.46 -1.85
N ILE A 760 -36.02 13.46 -1.80
CA ILE A 760 -34.57 13.23 -1.62
C ILE A 760 -34.22 13.23 -0.13
N VAL A 761 -34.07 12.04 0.44
CA VAL A 761 -33.73 11.85 1.86
C VAL A 761 -32.22 11.69 2.11
N GLY A 762 -31.45 11.29 1.09
CA GLY A 762 -30.03 10.98 1.24
C GLY A 762 -29.79 9.89 2.30
N SER A 763 -29.17 10.26 3.42
CA SER A 763 -29.00 9.41 4.60
C SER A 763 -29.73 9.96 5.84
N ASN A 764 -30.50 11.04 5.73
CA ASN A 764 -31.06 11.76 6.87
C ASN A 764 -32.25 11.01 7.49
N SER A 765 -32.15 10.65 8.78
CA SER A 765 -33.18 9.89 9.48
C SER A 765 -34.54 10.59 9.58
N LEU A 766 -34.61 11.92 9.72
CA LEU A 766 -35.87 12.66 9.75
C LEU A 766 -36.59 12.59 8.40
N ALA A 767 -35.86 12.81 7.31
CA ALA A 767 -36.44 12.75 5.97
C ALA A 767 -36.88 11.32 5.60
N ILE A 768 -36.15 10.30 6.06
CA ILE A 768 -36.57 8.90 5.92
C ILE A 768 -37.86 8.64 6.72
N ALA A 769 -37.92 9.09 7.98
CA ALA A 769 -39.07 8.88 8.86
C ALA A 769 -40.35 9.52 8.32
N ALA A 770 -40.25 10.75 7.81
CA ALA A 770 -41.37 11.45 7.19
C ALA A 770 -41.98 10.70 5.99
N ALA A 771 -41.18 9.91 5.26
CA ALA A 771 -41.64 9.11 4.13
C ALA A 771 -42.26 7.75 4.53
N CYS A 772 -42.21 7.38 5.81
CA CYS A 772 -42.58 6.06 6.33
C CYS A 772 -43.92 6.02 7.09
N HIS A 773 -44.70 7.10 7.10
CA HIS A 773 -46.02 7.16 7.73
C HIS A 773 -47.04 6.34 6.92
N ALA A 774 -47.05 5.01 7.08
CA ALA A 774 -47.90 4.12 6.31
C ALA A 774 -49.38 4.26 6.67
N SER A 775 -50.28 3.94 5.74
CA SER A 775 -51.73 4.03 5.98
C SER A 775 -52.26 2.83 6.76
N LYS A 776 -53.06 3.11 7.81
CA LYS A 776 -53.86 2.10 8.52
C LYS A 776 -54.94 1.48 7.63
N ALA A 777 -55.41 2.20 6.61
CA ALA A 777 -56.41 1.73 5.66
C ALA A 777 -55.85 0.78 4.57
N SER A 778 -54.60 0.33 4.72
CA SER A 778 -53.98 -0.58 3.75
C SER A 778 -54.77 -1.88 3.62
N LYS A 779 -54.86 -2.38 2.38
CA LYS A 779 -55.58 -3.61 2.01
C LYS A 779 -54.67 -4.84 2.03
N VAL A 780 -53.53 -4.74 2.70
CA VAL A 780 -52.57 -5.84 2.81
C VAL A 780 -53.25 -7.09 3.39
N ASP A 781 -52.94 -8.25 2.84
CA ASP A 781 -53.51 -9.52 3.31
C ASP A 781 -52.85 -9.95 4.63
N ILE A 782 -53.66 -9.98 5.70
CA ILE A 782 -53.28 -10.37 7.08
C ILE A 782 -53.81 -11.78 7.41
N SER A 783 -54.49 -12.46 6.47
CA SER A 783 -55.15 -13.75 6.73
C SER A 783 -54.19 -14.86 7.19
N ASP A 784 -52.93 -14.83 6.74
CA ASP A 784 -51.85 -15.72 7.15
C ASP A 784 -51.33 -15.46 8.59
N CYS A 785 -51.70 -14.35 9.23
CA CYS A 785 -51.35 -14.04 10.63
C CYS A 785 -52.37 -14.56 11.64
N SER A 786 -53.44 -15.23 11.20
CA SER A 786 -54.39 -15.86 12.10
C SER A 786 -53.72 -17.03 12.82
N VAL A 787 -53.74 -16.95 14.15
CA VAL A 787 -53.29 -18.01 15.07
C VAL A 787 -53.83 -19.35 14.56
N LYS A 788 -52.94 -20.31 14.30
CA LYS A 788 -53.34 -21.72 14.23
C LYS A 788 -53.84 -22.10 15.63
N THR A 789 -55.14 -21.97 15.85
CA THR A 789 -55.81 -22.63 16.98
C THR A 789 -55.82 -24.12 16.67
N ASP A 790 -54.81 -24.82 17.16
CA ASP A 790 -54.88 -26.27 17.26
C ASP A 790 -56.01 -26.62 18.24
N THR A 791 -56.83 -27.61 17.89
CA THR A 791 -58.04 -28.08 18.60
C THR A 791 -57.77 -28.73 19.97
N SER A 792 -56.76 -28.27 20.72
CA SER A 792 -56.40 -28.84 22.02
C SER A 792 -56.22 -27.82 23.15
N GLY A 793 -56.69 -26.57 23.02
CA GLY A 793 -56.79 -25.63 24.15
C GLY A 793 -55.47 -25.39 24.90
N ARG A 794 -54.34 -25.35 24.20
CA ARG A 794 -53.04 -24.94 24.77
C ARG A 794 -52.38 -23.93 23.85
N GLU A 795 -52.19 -22.72 24.38
CA GLU A 795 -51.37 -21.67 23.77
C GLU A 795 -49.94 -22.18 23.59
N THR A 796 -49.50 -22.29 22.34
CA THR A 796 -48.09 -22.38 22.00
C THR A 796 -47.62 -21.00 21.59
N ASP A 797 -46.81 -20.38 22.44
CA ASP A 797 -46.11 -19.12 22.17
C ASP A 797 -45.31 -19.22 20.86
N MET A 798 -45.88 -18.67 19.79
CA MET A 798 -45.09 -18.17 18.67
C MET A 798 -44.73 -16.74 19.03
N GLU A 799 -43.61 -16.60 19.72
CA GLU A 799 -43.03 -15.33 20.15
C GLU A 799 -42.66 -14.50 18.90
N LEU A 800 -43.64 -13.75 18.38
CA LEU A 800 -43.38 -12.55 17.61
C LEU A 800 -42.69 -11.60 18.61
N THR A 801 -41.37 -11.49 18.56
CA THR A 801 -40.59 -10.63 19.46
C THR A 801 -40.90 -9.15 19.16
N VAL A 802 -42.06 -8.71 19.61
CA VAL A 802 -42.41 -7.33 19.91
C VAL A 802 -42.12 -7.20 21.40
N TYR A 803 -41.04 -6.52 21.77
CA TYR A 803 -40.78 -6.19 23.18
C TYR A 803 -41.96 -5.35 23.71
N PRO A 804 -42.78 -5.85 24.65
CA PRO A 804 -43.84 -5.07 25.26
C PRO A 804 -43.28 -4.50 26.56
N HIS A 805 -42.90 -3.23 26.54
CA HIS A 805 -42.87 -2.44 27.77
C HIS A 805 -43.94 -1.37 27.62
N HIS A 806 -45.20 -1.76 27.82
CA HIS A 806 -46.18 -1.12 28.69
C HIS A 806 -47.52 -1.88 28.59
N ARG A 807 -48.32 -1.73 29.64
CA ARG A 807 -49.49 -2.53 30.03
C ARG A 807 -50.60 -2.56 28.98
N GLU A 808 -51.34 -3.67 28.96
CA GLU A 808 -52.77 -3.81 28.63
C GLU A 808 -53.35 -2.73 27.68
N GLU A 809 -53.37 -2.97 26.36
CA GLU A 809 -54.04 -2.09 25.40
C GLU A 809 -54.92 -2.86 24.39
N GLU A 810 -55.99 -2.17 24.00
CA GLU A 810 -57.22 -2.61 23.33
C GLU A 810 -57.01 -3.23 21.93
N GLY A 811 -57.99 -4.03 21.46
CA GLY A 811 -57.90 -4.82 20.23
C GLY A 811 -57.67 -4.05 18.92
N ASP A 812 -57.85 -2.73 18.88
CA ASP A 812 -57.66 -1.87 17.71
C ASP A 812 -56.17 -1.59 17.41
N ASP A 813 -55.37 -1.41 18.46
CA ASP A 813 -53.94 -1.10 18.31
C ASP A 813 -53.12 -2.32 17.84
N ARG A 814 -53.54 -3.51 18.28
CA ARG A 814 -52.94 -4.79 17.84
C ARG A 814 -53.16 -5.05 16.35
N ARG A 815 -54.33 -4.70 15.80
CA ARG A 815 -54.62 -4.85 14.37
C ARG A 815 -53.78 -3.88 13.54
N THR A 816 -53.63 -2.65 14.01
CA THR A 816 -52.80 -1.63 13.38
C THR A 816 -51.33 -2.06 13.29
N LEU A 817 -50.78 -2.59 14.39
CA LEU A 817 -49.41 -3.12 14.44
C LEU A 817 -49.19 -4.27 13.44
N LEU A 818 -50.18 -5.16 13.27
CA LEU A 818 -50.12 -6.25 12.30
C LEU A 818 -50.12 -5.75 10.86
N ILE A 819 -50.93 -4.73 10.54
CA ILE A 819 -50.95 -4.07 9.22
C ILE A 819 -49.57 -3.51 8.89
N TYR A 820 -49.00 -2.71 9.79
CA TYR A 820 -47.69 -2.09 9.56
C TYR A 820 -46.56 -3.11 9.44
N ALA A 821 -46.55 -4.14 10.29
CA ALA A 821 -45.58 -5.23 10.17
C ALA A 821 -45.67 -5.90 8.80
N ARG A 822 -46.89 -6.19 8.33
CA ARG A 822 -47.11 -6.85 7.04
C ARG A 822 -46.72 -5.96 5.85
N ILE A 823 -47.00 -4.65 5.91
CA ILE A 823 -46.53 -3.69 4.90
C ILE A 823 -45.00 -3.71 4.83
N ALA A 824 -44.33 -3.62 5.99
CA ALA A 824 -42.87 -3.61 6.05
C ALA A 824 -42.26 -4.92 5.51
N GLU A 825 -42.91 -6.06 5.71
CA GLU A 825 -42.49 -7.39 5.23
C GLU A 825 -42.76 -7.63 3.74
N SER A 826 -43.63 -6.84 3.11
CA SER A 826 -44.05 -7.00 1.71
C SER A 826 -43.17 -6.20 0.75
N LYS A 827 -43.38 -6.38 -0.57
CA LYS A 827 -42.81 -5.48 -1.57
C LYS A 827 -43.51 -4.13 -1.49
N VAL A 828 -42.75 -3.07 -1.22
CA VAL A 828 -43.27 -1.72 -1.05
C VAL A 828 -43.00 -0.85 -2.28
N LYS A 829 -43.89 0.10 -2.51
CA LYS A 829 -43.70 1.21 -3.45
C LYS A 829 -44.04 2.51 -2.73
N TRP A 830 -43.28 3.56 -3.00
CA TRP A 830 -43.53 4.89 -2.47
C TRP A 830 -44.35 5.73 -3.45
N GLY A 831 -45.38 6.41 -2.95
CA GLY A 831 -46.23 7.27 -3.76
C GLY A 831 -47.50 7.66 -3.02
N VAL A 832 -48.56 7.96 -3.78
CA VAL A 832 -49.85 8.39 -3.22
C VAL A 832 -50.57 7.18 -2.63
N VAL A 833 -50.91 7.27 -1.34
CA VAL A 833 -51.68 6.26 -0.60
C VAL A 833 -52.95 6.88 -0.03
N ARG A 834 -54.01 6.07 0.13
CA ARG A 834 -55.26 6.49 0.76
C ARG A 834 -55.16 6.34 2.27
N MET A 835 -55.42 7.40 3.02
CA MET A 835 -55.51 7.38 4.48
C MET A 835 -56.92 7.00 4.96
N GLU A 836 -57.10 6.74 6.25
CA GLU A 836 -58.42 6.58 6.86
C GLU A 836 -59.22 7.88 6.84
N ASP A 837 -60.55 7.79 6.85
CA ASP A 837 -61.44 8.95 6.78
C ASP A 837 -61.24 9.91 7.97
N PHE A 838 -60.77 9.41 9.12
CA PHE A 838 -60.41 10.23 10.29
C PHE A 838 -59.29 11.24 9.99
N PHE A 839 -58.24 10.84 9.27
CA PHE A 839 -57.13 11.71 8.90
C PHE A 839 -57.61 12.91 8.07
N TYR A 840 -58.52 12.65 7.14
CA TYR A 840 -59.12 13.66 6.28
C TYR A 840 -60.06 14.61 7.05
N ASN A 841 -60.80 14.08 8.03
CA ASN A 841 -61.68 14.89 8.87
C ASN A 841 -60.88 15.82 9.81
N GLU A 842 -59.72 15.40 10.30
CA GLU A 842 -58.86 16.22 11.16
C GLU A 842 -58.27 17.44 10.42
N LEU A 843 -58.13 17.34 9.10
CA LEU A 843 -57.59 18.39 8.24
C LEU A 843 -58.66 19.28 7.60
N LYS A 844 -59.94 18.96 7.83
CA LYS A 844 -61.09 19.59 7.16
C LYS A 844 -61.24 21.08 7.44
N ASP A 845 -60.77 21.54 8.59
CA ASP A 845 -60.80 22.94 9.00
C ASP A 845 -59.56 23.73 8.53
N GLU A 846 -58.50 23.05 8.08
CA GLU A 846 -57.24 23.66 7.67
C GLU A 846 -57.10 23.78 6.15
N VAL A 847 -57.61 22.82 5.37
CA VAL A 847 -57.41 22.71 3.92
C VAL A 847 -58.56 21.93 3.25
N ASP A 848 -58.86 22.16 1.97
CA ASP A 848 -59.86 21.37 1.22
C ASP A 848 -59.46 19.89 1.13
N VAL A 849 -60.22 19.05 1.83
CA VAL A 849 -60.00 17.61 1.99
C VAL A 849 -59.95 16.86 0.65
N ASN A 850 -60.63 17.37 -0.38
CA ASN A 850 -60.63 16.75 -1.71
C ASN A 850 -59.34 17.05 -2.51
N GLU A 851 -58.54 18.03 -2.10
CA GLU A 851 -57.31 18.45 -2.78
C GLU A 851 -56.01 17.91 -2.15
N ILE A 852 -56.10 17.30 -0.97
CA ILE A 852 -54.93 16.81 -0.21
C ILE A 852 -54.74 15.30 -0.36
N GLY A 853 -53.54 14.89 -0.75
CA GLY A 853 -53.09 13.51 -0.69
C GLY A 853 -52.12 13.24 0.45
N HIS A 854 -51.79 11.96 0.66
CA HIS A 854 -50.69 11.54 1.53
C HIS A 854 -49.66 10.74 0.72
N LEU A 855 -48.37 10.95 1.01
CA LEU A 855 -47.26 10.27 0.33
C LEU A 855 -46.56 9.32 1.29
N SER A 856 -46.56 8.03 0.99
CA SER A 856 -45.94 7.03 1.85
C SER A 856 -45.63 5.74 1.10
N PHE A 857 -45.02 4.78 1.82
CA PHE A 857 -44.90 3.41 1.37
C PHE A 857 -46.22 2.66 1.50
N GLY A 858 -46.60 1.94 0.46
CA GLY A 858 -47.73 1.02 0.45
C GLY A 858 -47.44 -0.25 -0.35
N VAL A 859 -48.36 -1.21 -0.28
CA VAL A 859 -48.25 -2.51 -0.96
C VAL A 859 -49.00 -2.54 -2.29
N GLN A 860 -48.97 -3.66 -3.00
CA GLN A 860 -49.57 -3.76 -4.33
C GLN A 860 -51.10 -3.61 -4.28
N GLU A 861 -51.70 -4.10 -3.21
CA GLU A 861 -53.14 -4.08 -2.92
C GLU A 861 -53.65 -2.64 -2.68
N ASP A 862 -52.77 -1.73 -2.28
CA ASP A 862 -53.08 -0.31 -2.04
C ASP A 862 -53.14 0.51 -3.33
N ALA A 863 -52.75 -0.07 -4.48
CA ALA A 863 -52.70 0.61 -5.77
C ALA A 863 -51.92 1.95 -5.73
N VAL A 864 -50.74 1.94 -5.10
CA VAL A 864 -49.90 3.14 -4.86
C VAL A 864 -49.68 3.94 -6.14
N GLY A 865 -50.26 5.14 -6.17
CA GLY A 865 -50.24 6.07 -7.29
C GLY A 865 -48.95 6.89 -7.39
N LYS A 866 -48.72 7.56 -8.53
CA LYS A 866 -47.63 8.53 -8.65
C LYS A 866 -48.09 9.89 -8.12
N PRO A 867 -47.20 10.69 -7.52
CA PRO A 867 -47.54 12.05 -7.10
C PRO A 867 -47.95 12.91 -8.30
N GLU A 868 -49.03 13.68 -8.15
CA GLU A 868 -49.58 14.57 -9.16
C GLU A 868 -48.94 15.97 -9.04
N PHE A 869 -48.65 16.60 -10.19
CA PHE A 869 -48.06 17.93 -10.20
C PHE A 869 -49.03 18.97 -9.61
N GLN A 870 -48.53 19.86 -8.76
CA GLN A 870 -49.26 20.94 -8.06
C GLN A 870 -50.34 20.50 -7.06
N LYS A 871 -50.56 19.20 -6.85
CA LYS A 871 -51.43 18.69 -5.79
C LYS A 871 -50.80 18.86 -4.41
N TRP A 872 -51.63 19.13 -3.40
CA TRP A 872 -51.19 19.29 -2.02
C TRP A 872 -50.99 17.94 -1.35
N TYR A 873 -49.92 17.81 -0.57
CA TYR A 873 -49.62 16.61 0.21
C TYR A 873 -49.21 16.99 1.62
N ILE A 874 -49.68 16.23 2.61
CA ILE A 874 -49.35 16.41 4.04
C ILE A 874 -49.05 15.09 4.72
#